data_AF-A0A954MGC2-F1
#
_entry.id   AF-A0A954MGC2-F1
#
_cell.length_a   1.000
_cell.length_b   1.000
_cell.length_c   1.000
_cell.angle_alpha   90.00
_cell.angle_beta   90.00
_cell.angle_gamma   90.00
#
_symmetry.space_group_name_H-M   'P 1'
#
loop_
_entity.id
_entity.type
_entity.pdbx_description
1 polymer ?
#
loop_
_entity_poly.entity_id
_entity_poly.type
_entity_poly.pdbx_seq_one_letter_code
_entity_poly.pdbx_strand_id
1 'polypeptide(L)'
;MKLAPPTKTIPEYASSFATASERLAGLWPWAANGTRLRVAWTSSISTRRSGRTGHQLTGSRRHRTHRVTAEPNWLRHLTELAISFVMAVIVLRAFLLEGYLISTGSMAPGLLGFHKQVTCPSCSYTFAFGVNFDESVDDPALKQHSTAHDYAQCPNCGQGHINVAGVPLNHGDQLLVHKGVFDLRRPRRWETAVFLNPASPGEAYVKRIVGLPGETIQVVDGDLFVEGSIARKDYLTQCDIRIPVFDLACLKKDDDWQMPWRLDGNWSLRNGRLTHQTVGEPFGTDVQQAASISLRYWRATGGTHVSEVAVPWAAARADWEKCLAAMQERPISWITRLQYDREQEVLRLKGVMPYQMQQDLMSWAEGDEFRNAVFRLAALSHLSPVMDRYGYNPSVTSSEYPVRDLMVETSLSWNTAPDVVSVDVPLQSRTWRLEICPGDRTVQLFADDTDQAVRRAELTEEDLDLSKHELKIEVSNFDARILVAVNGRPIFPEVDIPVGLEDGGAKGTVWDSNQLSDAQLADMTATLVERQNRFAIGIRGGDVTVETLRLYRDVYYTPGLARNAIREPLTVQQDCYFVQGDNSPVSADSRNWNSPCVPHHLLVGKPFIVHLPSRPGKLTFAGHVLPLRIPDTDRIRLIH
;
A
#
# COMPACT_ATOMS: atom_id res chain seq x y z
N MET A 1 43.79 2.66 11.85
CA MET A 1 44.09 3.10 10.46
C MET A 1 42.84 3.82 9.96
N LYS A 2 42.86 5.15 9.94
CA LYS A 2 41.71 6.02 9.62
C LYS A 2 41.48 6.01 8.10
N LEU A 3 40.28 5.69 7.64
CA LEU A 3 39.85 5.93 6.26
C LEU A 3 38.52 6.69 6.31
N ALA A 4 38.55 7.88 5.71
CA ALA A 4 37.44 8.82 5.58
C ALA A 4 36.46 8.38 4.46
N PRO A 5 35.20 8.87 4.48
CA PRO A 5 34.19 8.48 3.48
C PRO A 5 34.40 9.23 2.15
N PRO A 6 34.04 8.66 0.99
CA PRO A 6 34.14 9.35 -0.28
C PRO A 6 32.89 10.21 -0.52
N THR A 7 33.09 11.51 -0.63
CA THR A 7 32.19 12.45 -1.30
C THR A 7 32.41 12.34 -2.81
N LYS A 8 31.37 12.00 -3.58
CA LYS A 8 31.40 12.16 -5.04
C LYS A 8 30.11 12.80 -5.54
N THR A 9 30.29 13.89 -6.26
CA THR A 9 29.27 14.73 -6.90
C THR A 9 28.93 14.23 -8.31
N ILE A 10 27.77 14.67 -8.80
CA ILE A 10 27.09 14.32 -10.04
C ILE A 10 27.75 15.08 -11.22
N PRO A 11 28.93 14.67 -11.72
CA PRO A 11 29.13 14.62 -13.18
C PRO A 11 30.12 13.53 -13.69
N GLU A 12 30.25 12.36 -13.03
CA GLU A 12 31.11 11.26 -13.51
C GLU A 12 30.38 10.08 -14.21
N TYR A 13 29.06 10.15 -14.43
CA TYR A 13 28.33 9.12 -15.19
C TYR A 13 28.46 9.22 -16.73
N ALA A 14 29.03 10.31 -17.24
CA ALA A 14 29.10 10.55 -18.69
C ALA A 14 30.32 9.89 -19.39
N SER A 15 31.33 9.44 -18.64
CA SER A 15 32.55 8.86 -19.23
C SER A 15 32.48 7.34 -19.44
N SER A 16 31.53 6.64 -18.82
CA SER A 16 31.37 5.18 -18.95
C SER A 16 30.60 4.76 -20.22
N PHE A 17 29.84 5.68 -20.83
CA PHE A 17 29.07 5.43 -22.06
C PHE A 17 29.93 5.48 -23.33
N ALA A 18 31.11 6.12 -23.29
CA ALA A 18 31.98 6.25 -24.45
C ALA A 18 32.77 4.97 -24.77
N THR A 19 33.05 4.13 -23.77
CA THR A 19 33.86 2.90 -23.93
C THR A 19 33.08 1.64 -24.28
N ALA A 20 31.73 1.69 -24.32
CA ALA A 20 30.90 0.56 -24.73
C ALA A 20 30.55 0.58 -26.23
N SER A 21 30.56 1.75 -26.87
CA SER A 21 30.27 1.87 -28.32
C SER A 21 31.42 1.36 -29.21
N GLU A 22 32.65 1.35 -28.71
CA GLU A 22 33.83 0.87 -29.46
C GLU A 22 33.96 -0.66 -29.49
N ARG A 23 33.22 -1.42 -28.66
CA ARG A 23 33.24 -2.90 -28.67
C ARG A 23 32.13 -3.55 -29.49
N LEU A 24 31.15 -2.79 -30.00
CA LEU A 24 30.04 -3.32 -30.81
C LEU A 24 30.21 -3.10 -32.32
N ALA A 25 31.31 -2.46 -32.77
CA ALA A 25 31.58 -2.22 -34.19
C ALA A 25 32.17 -3.44 -34.95
N GLY A 26 32.29 -4.60 -34.32
CA GLY A 26 32.97 -5.79 -34.88
C GLY A 26 32.10 -6.85 -35.54
N LEU A 27 30.77 -6.68 -35.63
CA LEU A 27 29.86 -7.78 -35.99
C LEU A 27 28.95 -7.57 -37.22
N TRP A 28 29.21 -6.59 -38.08
CA TRP A 28 28.43 -6.45 -39.34
C TRP A 28 29.30 -6.07 -40.55
N PRO A 29 29.54 -6.98 -41.51
CA PRO A 29 30.27 -6.68 -42.73
C PRO A 29 29.30 -6.27 -43.83
N TRP A 30 28.96 -4.98 -43.92
CA TRP A 30 28.59 -4.29 -45.17
C TRP A 30 28.37 -2.79 -44.91
N ALA A 31 29.46 -2.05 -44.74
CA ALA A 31 29.46 -0.58 -44.79
C ALA A 31 30.85 -0.04 -45.15
N ALA A 32 31.37 -0.43 -46.31
CA ALA A 32 32.53 0.20 -46.92
C ALA A 32 32.06 1.02 -48.13
N ASN A 33 31.80 2.31 -47.89
CA ASN A 33 32.07 3.41 -48.83
C ASN A 33 31.70 4.73 -48.14
N GLY A 34 32.69 5.32 -47.47
CA GLY A 34 32.56 6.56 -46.74
C GLY A 34 32.83 7.78 -47.62
N THR A 35 32.01 8.81 -47.47
CA THR A 35 32.40 10.20 -47.73
C THR A 35 32.32 10.94 -46.41
N ARG A 36 33.48 11.19 -45.80
CA ARG A 36 33.63 11.94 -44.54
C ARG A 36 33.44 13.44 -44.82
N LEU A 37 32.49 14.10 -44.16
CA LEU A 37 32.46 15.56 -44.05
C LEU A 37 32.75 15.95 -42.60
N ARG A 38 33.95 16.53 -42.38
CA ARG A 38 34.32 17.24 -41.16
C ARG A 38 33.82 18.68 -41.29
N VAL A 39 33.08 19.16 -40.30
CA VAL A 39 32.81 20.60 -40.14
C VAL A 39 33.61 21.08 -38.93
N ALA A 40 34.64 21.89 -39.22
CA ALA A 40 35.42 22.60 -38.22
C ALA A 40 34.84 24.01 -38.04
N TRP A 41 34.62 24.40 -36.78
CA TRP A 41 34.27 25.75 -36.38
C TRP A 41 35.55 26.56 -36.16
N THR A 42 35.72 27.68 -36.86
CA THR A 42 36.62 28.77 -36.43
C THR A 42 36.06 30.12 -36.83
N SER A 43 35.82 30.95 -35.82
CA SER A 43 35.57 32.39 -35.91
C SER A 43 36.90 33.14 -35.93
N SER A 44 37.08 34.10 -36.84
CA SER A 44 37.92 35.28 -36.56
C SER A 44 37.72 36.39 -37.61
N ILE A 45 37.45 37.57 -37.08
CA ILE A 45 37.41 38.88 -37.73
C ILE A 45 38.84 39.31 -38.11
N SER A 46 39.05 39.89 -39.30
CA SER A 46 40.17 40.82 -39.52
C SER A 46 39.87 41.89 -40.58
N THR A 47 40.47 43.05 -40.34
CA THR A 47 40.29 44.36 -40.97
C THR A 47 41.38 44.66 -42.00
N ARG A 48 40.99 45.42 -43.05
CA ARG A 48 41.74 46.23 -44.04
C ARG A 48 43.28 46.34 -43.97
N ARG A 49 43.94 46.22 -45.15
CA ARG A 49 44.71 47.22 -45.96
C ARG A 49 45.73 46.48 -46.87
N SER A 50 45.59 46.51 -48.21
CA SER A 50 46.14 47.45 -49.23
C SER A 50 47.60 47.22 -49.68
N GLY A 51 47.77 46.95 -50.97
CA GLY A 51 49.05 47.06 -51.73
C GLY A 51 49.10 46.04 -52.90
N ARG A 52 48.76 46.44 -54.14
CA ARG A 52 49.66 46.66 -55.32
C ARG A 52 50.40 45.38 -55.78
N THR A 53 50.44 44.92 -57.03
CA THR A 53 50.26 45.49 -58.39
C THR A 53 50.25 44.32 -59.39
N GLY A 54 49.57 44.44 -60.54
CA GLY A 54 49.80 43.53 -61.68
C GLY A 54 48.74 43.61 -62.78
N HIS A 55 49.16 44.12 -63.95
CA HIS A 55 48.42 44.42 -65.18
C HIS A 55 47.43 43.32 -65.66
N GLN A 56 46.18 43.68 -65.94
CA GLN A 56 45.62 44.06 -67.26
C GLN A 56 45.63 42.92 -68.29
N LEU A 57 44.44 42.43 -68.66
CA LEU A 57 43.93 42.35 -70.05
C LEU A 57 42.49 41.79 -70.09
N THR A 58 41.58 42.65 -70.54
CA THR A 58 40.40 42.41 -71.39
C THR A 58 39.58 41.12 -71.25
N GLY A 59 38.33 41.27 -70.79
CA GLY A 59 37.28 40.26 -70.93
C GLY A 59 36.01 40.64 -70.19
N SER A 60 35.18 41.50 -70.77
CA SER A 60 33.85 41.81 -70.24
C SER A 60 32.91 40.61 -70.44
N ARG A 61 32.87 39.71 -69.44
CA ARG A 61 31.71 38.84 -69.22
C ARG A 61 31.20 39.08 -67.80
N ARG A 62 30.09 39.83 -67.70
CA ARG A 62 29.25 39.85 -66.50
C ARG A 62 28.70 38.43 -66.30
N HIS A 63 29.41 37.59 -65.57
CA HIS A 63 28.77 36.44 -64.93
C HIS A 63 27.89 36.98 -63.81
N ARG A 64 26.59 37.16 -64.11
CA ARG A 64 25.55 37.18 -63.08
C ARG A 64 25.65 35.84 -62.35
N THR A 65 26.31 35.82 -61.20
CA THR A 65 26.06 34.79 -60.20
C THR A 65 24.61 34.97 -59.77
N HIS A 66 23.70 34.18 -60.32
CA HIS A 66 22.41 33.96 -59.68
C HIS A 66 22.72 33.35 -58.31
N ARG A 67 22.75 34.18 -57.26
CA ARG A 67 22.45 33.69 -55.92
C ARG A 67 21.03 33.18 -56.01
N VAL A 68 20.88 31.88 -56.18
CA VAL A 68 19.64 31.20 -55.81
C VAL A 68 19.58 31.37 -54.29
N THR A 69 18.92 32.43 -53.83
CA THR A 69 18.34 32.44 -52.49
C THR A 69 17.27 31.37 -52.52
N ALA A 70 17.67 30.13 -52.24
CA ALA A 70 16.71 29.10 -51.92
C ALA A 70 16.03 29.59 -50.64
N GLU A 71 14.81 30.12 -50.78
CA GLU A 71 14.01 30.42 -49.60
C GLU A 71 13.94 29.14 -48.77
N PRO A 72 14.28 29.17 -47.48
CA PRO A 72 14.18 28.00 -46.64
C PRO A 72 12.73 27.54 -46.69
N ASN A 73 12.50 26.38 -47.30
CA ASN A 73 11.17 25.86 -47.53
C ASN A 73 10.67 25.33 -46.19
N TRP A 74 10.21 26.23 -45.33
CA TRP A 74 9.81 25.99 -43.95
C TRP A 74 8.77 24.86 -43.86
N LEU A 75 7.92 24.72 -44.88
CA LEU A 75 7.00 23.61 -45.08
C LEU A 75 7.70 22.24 -45.15
N ARG A 76 8.82 22.15 -45.86
CA ARG A 76 9.63 20.92 -45.94
C ARG A 76 10.27 20.61 -44.58
N HIS A 77 10.84 21.61 -43.91
CA HIS A 77 11.43 21.39 -42.58
C HIS A 77 10.40 20.98 -41.54
N LEU A 78 9.20 21.59 -41.55
CA LEU A 78 8.09 21.15 -40.70
C LEU A 78 7.67 19.71 -41.01
N THR A 79 7.63 19.33 -42.28
CA THR A 79 7.29 17.98 -42.70
C THR A 79 8.36 16.96 -42.28
N GLU A 80 9.64 17.29 -42.46
CA GLU A 80 10.77 16.47 -42.01
C GLU A 80 10.75 16.29 -40.47
N LEU A 81 10.47 17.35 -39.71
CA LEU A 81 10.32 17.30 -38.26
C LEU A 81 9.11 16.44 -37.84
N ALA A 82 7.97 16.59 -38.51
CA ALA A 82 6.77 15.80 -38.23
C ALA A 82 7.00 14.31 -38.50
N ILE A 83 7.62 13.96 -39.64
CA ILE A 83 7.98 12.58 -39.97
C ILE A 83 8.98 12.03 -38.96
N SER A 84 10.03 12.79 -38.63
CA SER A 84 11.03 12.38 -37.64
C SER A 84 10.42 12.15 -36.27
N PHE A 85 9.47 13.01 -35.85
CA PHE A 85 8.73 12.86 -34.61
C PHE A 85 7.87 11.59 -34.62
N VAL A 86 7.10 11.34 -35.68
CA VAL A 86 6.29 10.12 -35.82
C VAL A 86 7.17 8.86 -35.79
N MET A 87 8.28 8.87 -36.54
CA MET A 87 9.25 7.76 -36.53
C MET A 87 9.86 7.56 -35.15
N ALA A 88 10.24 8.63 -34.46
CA ALA A 88 10.76 8.55 -33.09
C ALA A 88 9.72 7.96 -32.13
N VAL A 89 8.46 8.38 -32.22
CA VAL A 89 7.35 7.84 -31.41
C VAL A 89 7.12 6.35 -31.71
N ILE A 90 7.16 5.94 -32.98
CA ILE A 90 7.02 4.53 -33.37
C ILE A 90 8.16 3.70 -32.83
N VAL A 91 9.41 4.15 -32.97
CA VAL A 91 10.59 3.45 -32.43
C VAL A 91 10.52 3.38 -30.90
N LEU A 92 10.19 4.50 -30.24
CA LEU A 92 10.00 4.56 -28.80
C LEU A 92 8.94 3.55 -28.34
N ARG A 93 7.79 3.47 -29.02
CA ARG A 93 6.71 2.53 -28.68
C ARG A 93 7.03 1.08 -29.03
N ALA A 94 7.74 0.84 -30.12
CA ALA A 94 8.07 -0.52 -30.55
C ALA A 94 9.07 -1.17 -29.57
N PHE A 95 10.08 -0.40 -29.13
CA PHE A 95 11.25 -0.97 -28.44
C PHE A 95 11.38 -0.58 -26.96
N LEU A 96 10.86 0.57 -26.53
CA LEU A 96 11.16 1.10 -25.19
C LEU A 96 9.93 1.18 -24.28
N LEU A 97 8.78 1.61 -24.81
CA LEU A 97 7.59 1.91 -24.01
C LEU A 97 6.36 1.18 -24.51
N GLU A 98 5.70 0.44 -23.62
CA GLU A 98 4.42 -0.20 -23.89
C GLU A 98 3.37 0.22 -22.86
N GLY A 99 2.15 0.45 -23.34
CA GLY A 99 1.01 0.79 -22.50
C GLY A 99 0.20 -0.46 -22.18
N TYR A 100 -0.09 -0.70 -20.90
CA TYR A 100 -0.97 -1.79 -20.46
C TYR A 100 -2.16 -1.24 -19.68
N LEU A 101 -3.36 -1.75 -19.95
CA LEU A 101 -4.54 -1.50 -19.13
C LEU A 101 -4.69 -2.62 -18.11
N ILE A 102 -4.79 -2.27 -16.83
CA ILE A 102 -5.05 -3.25 -15.78
C ILE A 102 -6.54 -3.62 -15.79
N SER A 103 -6.83 -4.89 -16.01
CA SER A 103 -8.21 -5.41 -16.02
C SER A 103 -8.62 -6.00 -14.67
N THR A 104 -7.68 -6.51 -13.87
CA THR A 104 -7.98 -7.27 -12.64
C THR A 104 -7.58 -6.55 -11.36
N GLY A 105 -8.20 -6.95 -10.26
CA GLY A 105 -7.96 -6.43 -8.91
C GLY A 105 -6.72 -6.92 -8.17
N SER A 106 -5.90 -7.75 -8.79
CA SER A 106 -4.86 -8.54 -8.10
C SER A 106 -3.72 -7.72 -7.49
N MET A 107 -3.55 -6.46 -7.92
CA MET A 107 -2.55 -5.53 -7.42
C MET A 107 -3.17 -4.36 -6.63
N ALA A 108 -4.46 -4.41 -6.33
CA ALA A 108 -5.13 -3.37 -5.56
C ALA A 108 -4.66 -3.37 -4.09
N PRO A 109 -4.64 -2.21 -3.40
CA PRO A 109 -4.99 -0.87 -3.87
C PRO A 109 -3.91 -0.18 -4.72
N GLY A 110 -2.69 -0.74 -4.77
CA GLY A 110 -1.55 -0.16 -5.47
C GLY A 110 -1.86 0.13 -6.93
N LEU A 111 -2.33 -0.88 -7.66
CA LEU A 111 -2.81 -0.80 -9.05
C LEU A 111 -4.24 -1.34 -9.14
N LEU A 112 -5.17 -0.53 -9.62
CA LEU A 112 -6.59 -0.87 -9.70
C LEU A 112 -6.90 -1.47 -11.08
N GLY A 113 -7.64 -2.59 -11.09
CA GLY A 113 -8.36 -3.06 -12.28
C GLY A 113 -9.69 -2.35 -12.47
N PHE A 114 -10.60 -2.95 -13.23
CA PHE A 114 -11.96 -2.44 -13.36
C PHE A 114 -12.63 -2.30 -11.99
N HIS A 115 -13.18 -1.13 -11.69
CA HIS A 115 -13.70 -0.84 -10.37
C HIS A 115 -14.79 0.22 -10.37
N LYS A 116 -15.66 0.17 -9.37
CA LYS A 116 -16.63 1.21 -9.02
C LYS A 116 -16.03 2.10 -7.92
N GLN A 117 -16.09 3.42 -8.08
CA GLN A 117 -15.64 4.35 -7.04
C GLN A 117 -16.79 4.60 -6.07
N VAL A 118 -16.74 3.96 -4.90
CA VAL A 118 -17.85 3.93 -3.95
C VAL A 118 -17.58 4.93 -2.83
N THR A 119 -18.53 5.83 -2.59
CA THR A 119 -18.52 6.71 -1.42
C THR A 119 -19.43 6.11 -0.35
N CYS A 120 -18.89 5.86 0.84
CA CYS A 120 -19.66 5.34 1.95
C CYS A 120 -20.73 6.37 2.38
N PRO A 121 -22.02 6.00 2.44
CA PRO A 121 -23.07 6.93 2.85
C PRO A 121 -22.98 7.31 4.34
N SER A 122 -22.32 6.49 5.16
CA SER A 122 -22.28 6.68 6.62
C SER A 122 -21.11 7.55 7.09
N CYS A 123 -19.96 7.48 6.41
CA CYS A 123 -18.75 8.18 6.82
C CYS A 123 -18.08 8.99 5.71
N SER A 124 -18.65 9.01 4.49
CA SER A 124 -18.12 9.68 3.30
C SER A 124 -16.76 9.19 2.80
N TYR A 125 -16.18 8.15 3.41
CA TYR A 125 -14.95 7.53 2.92
C TYR A 125 -15.17 6.99 1.51
N THR A 126 -14.29 7.36 0.58
CA THR A 126 -14.36 6.91 -0.80
C THR A 126 -13.31 5.84 -1.07
N PHE A 127 -13.71 4.72 -1.66
CA PHE A 127 -12.86 3.56 -1.91
C PHE A 127 -13.21 2.89 -3.24
N ALA A 128 -12.25 2.19 -3.82
CA ALA A 128 -12.45 1.39 -5.01
C ALA A 128 -13.06 0.03 -4.66
N PHE A 129 -14.10 -0.36 -5.39
CA PHE A 129 -14.75 -1.67 -5.33
C PHE A 129 -14.50 -2.40 -6.65
N GLY A 130 -13.72 -3.48 -6.62
CA GLY A 130 -13.34 -4.23 -7.81
C GLY A 130 -14.52 -4.95 -8.46
N VAL A 131 -14.52 -5.00 -9.79
CA VAL A 131 -15.46 -5.81 -10.57
C VAL A 131 -14.69 -6.74 -11.49
N ASN A 132 -15.24 -7.92 -11.75
CA ASN A 132 -14.51 -8.97 -12.48
C ASN A 132 -14.38 -8.70 -13.98
N PHE A 133 -15.19 -7.79 -14.57
CA PHE A 133 -15.21 -7.57 -16.01
C PHE A 133 -15.58 -6.13 -16.41
N ASP A 134 -15.22 -5.78 -17.64
CA ASP A 134 -15.74 -4.59 -18.31
C ASP A 134 -17.19 -4.83 -18.72
N GLU A 135 -18.14 -4.23 -18.00
CA GLU A 135 -19.58 -4.33 -18.28
C GLU A 135 -19.96 -3.75 -19.67
N SER A 136 -19.05 -3.05 -20.37
CA SER A 136 -19.29 -2.55 -21.73
C SER A 136 -19.15 -3.62 -22.83
N VAL A 137 -18.68 -4.83 -22.49
CA VAL A 137 -18.64 -5.96 -23.41
C VAL A 137 -19.99 -6.67 -23.38
N ASP A 138 -20.77 -6.53 -24.47
CA ASP A 138 -22.05 -7.20 -24.68
C ASP A 138 -21.86 -8.70 -25.03
N ASP A 139 -21.21 -9.46 -24.15
CA ASP A 139 -21.08 -10.91 -24.26
C ASP A 139 -22.04 -11.60 -23.25
N PRO A 140 -23.07 -12.32 -23.74
CA PRO A 140 -24.02 -13.05 -22.89
C PRO A 140 -23.37 -14.09 -21.96
N ALA A 141 -22.23 -14.67 -22.34
CA ALA A 141 -21.51 -15.65 -21.54
C ALA A 141 -20.78 -14.99 -20.35
N LEU A 142 -20.29 -13.75 -20.52
CA LEU A 142 -19.67 -12.98 -19.44
C LEU A 142 -20.71 -12.40 -18.46
N LYS A 143 -21.92 -12.05 -18.94
CA LYS A 143 -23.04 -11.61 -18.09
C LYS A 143 -23.60 -12.73 -17.19
N GLN A 144 -23.51 -14.00 -17.60
CA GLN A 144 -23.97 -15.14 -16.79
C GLN A 144 -23.11 -15.44 -15.55
N HIS A 145 -21.84 -15.01 -15.53
CA HIS A 145 -20.93 -15.19 -14.39
C HIS A 145 -20.86 -13.98 -13.45
N SER A 146 -21.67 -12.96 -13.71
CA SER A 146 -21.95 -11.90 -12.76
C SER A 146 -22.84 -12.46 -11.64
N THR A 147 -22.24 -13.11 -10.64
CA THR A 147 -22.80 -13.04 -9.30
C THR A 147 -22.58 -11.60 -8.83
N ALA A 148 -23.45 -10.70 -9.32
CA ALA A 148 -23.41 -9.27 -9.03
C ALA A 148 -23.52 -9.11 -7.52
N HIS A 149 -22.39 -8.93 -6.87
CA HIS A 149 -22.39 -8.48 -5.50
C HIS A 149 -22.69 -6.99 -5.55
N ASP A 150 -23.98 -6.68 -5.49
CA ASP A 150 -24.49 -5.32 -5.46
C ASP A 150 -24.15 -4.60 -4.15
N TYR A 151 -23.41 -5.24 -3.24
CA TYR A 151 -23.17 -4.72 -1.90
C TYR A 151 -21.69 -4.69 -1.54
N ALA A 152 -21.19 -3.48 -1.26
CA ALA A 152 -19.86 -3.25 -0.70
C ALA A 152 -19.90 -3.11 0.83
N GLN A 153 -18.74 -3.31 1.46
CA GLN A 153 -18.50 -2.92 2.84
C GLN A 153 -17.42 -1.84 2.88
N CYS A 154 -17.69 -0.75 3.61
CA CYS A 154 -16.73 0.32 3.80
C CYS A 154 -15.53 -0.18 4.63
N PRO A 155 -14.29 -0.06 4.13
CA PRO A 155 -13.10 -0.48 4.87
C PRO A 155 -12.82 0.41 6.10
N ASN A 156 -13.28 1.66 6.09
CA ASN A 156 -12.99 2.64 7.14
C ASN A 156 -13.94 2.53 8.34
N CYS A 157 -15.27 2.63 8.13
CA CYS A 157 -16.24 2.59 9.24
C CYS A 157 -16.94 1.24 9.42
N GLY A 158 -16.70 0.28 8.52
CA GLY A 158 -17.31 -1.05 8.57
C GLY A 158 -18.76 -1.12 8.10
N GLN A 159 -19.37 -0.03 7.62
CA GLN A 159 -20.73 -0.03 7.06
C GLN A 159 -20.85 -1.08 5.94
N GLY A 160 -21.65 -2.11 6.17
CA GLY A 160 -21.97 -3.14 5.17
C GLY A 160 -23.17 -2.76 4.31
N HIS A 161 -23.47 -3.63 3.33
CA HIS A 161 -24.66 -3.54 2.48
C HIS A 161 -24.79 -2.21 1.73
N ILE A 162 -23.66 -1.61 1.32
CA ILE A 162 -23.66 -0.40 0.49
C ILE A 162 -24.01 -0.79 -0.93
N ASN A 163 -25.18 -0.37 -1.43
CA ASN A 163 -25.61 -0.70 -2.79
C ASN A 163 -24.70 -0.04 -3.84
N VAL A 164 -24.05 -0.84 -4.69
CA VAL A 164 -23.14 -0.40 -5.77
C VAL A 164 -23.70 -0.60 -7.18
N ALA A 165 -24.95 -1.08 -7.33
CA ALA A 165 -25.56 -1.35 -8.63
C ALA A 165 -25.58 -0.10 -9.52
N GLY A 166 -25.89 1.07 -8.95
CA GLY A 166 -25.95 2.35 -9.67
C GLY A 166 -24.62 3.12 -9.76
N VAL A 167 -23.52 2.59 -9.23
CA VAL A 167 -22.23 3.28 -9.24
C VAL A 167 -21.53 3.07 -10.60
N PRO A 168 -21.12 4.15 -11.31
CA PRO A 168 -20.46 4.05 -12.60
C PRO A 168 -19.14 3.24 -12.57
N LEU A 169 -18.87 2.50 -13.65
CA LEU A 169 -17.65 1.71 -13.82
C LEU A 169 -16.46 2.59 -14.26
N ASN A 170 -15.34 2.46 -13.58
CA ASN A 170 -14.02 2.97 -13.98
C ASN A 170 -13.22 1.89 -14.71
N HIS A 171 -12.45 2.29 -15.72
CA HIS A 171 -11.40 1.42 -16.24
C HIS A 171 -10.31 1.27 -15.17
N GLY A 172 -9.52 0.21 -15.26
CA GLY A 172 -8.34 0.12 -14.43
C GLY A 172 -7.25 1.12 -14.82
N ASP A 173 -6.20 1.12 -14.01
CA ASP A 173 -5.02 1.94 -14.24
C ASP A 173 -4.35 1.59 -15.56
N GLN A 174 -3.79 2.60 -16.23
CA GLN A 174 -2.97 2.39 -17.41
C GLN A 174 -1.50 2.56 -17.05
N LEU A 175 -0.71 1.52 -17.24
CA LEU A 175 0.72 1.49 -16.96
C LEU A 175 1.51 1.88 -18.20
N LEU A 176 2.57 2.68 -18.05
CA LEU A 176 3.68 2.65 -19.00
C LEU A 176 4.77 1.74 -18.47
N VAL A 177 5.22 0.85 -19.34
CA VAL A 177 6.21 -0.18 -19.05
C VAL A 177 7.48 0.11 -19.85
N HIS A 178 8.61 0.13 -19.15
CA HIS A 178 9.92 0.14 -19.80
C HIS A 178 10.26 -1.28 -20.25
N LYS A 179 10.11 -1.54 -21.55
CA LYS A 179 10.44 -2.81 -22.18
C LYS A 179 11.93 -3.11 -22.08
N GLY A 180 12.30 -4.38 -21.95
CA GLY A 180 13.70 -4.83 -22.00
C GLY A 180 14.62 -4.29 -20.90
N VAL A 181 14.08 -3.58 -19.89
CA VAL A 181 14.87 -3.21 -18.70
C VAL A 181 15.42 -4.45 -18.00
N PHE A 182 14.68 -5.55 -18.08
CA PHE A 182 15.07 -6.82 -17.48
C PHE A 182 16.10 -7.61 -18.31
N ASP A 183 16.25 -7.29 -19.59
CA ASP A 183 17.35 -7.80 -20.42
C ASP A 183 18.68 -7.10 -20.07
N LEU A 184 18.62 -5.83 -19.63
CA LEU A 184 19.78 -5.04 -19.22
C LEU A 184 20.23 -5.34 -17.79
N ARG A 185 19.30 -5.67 -16.91
CA ARG A 185 19.57 -6.03 -15.51
C ARG A 185 18.53 -7.00 -14.98
N ARG A 186 18.89 -7.88 -14.06
CA ARG A 186 17.88 -8.70 -13.39
C ARG A 186 16.89 -7.84 -12.57
N PRO A 187 15.62 -8.26 -12.46
CA PRO A 187 14.67 -7.68 -11.51
C PRO A 187 15.19 -7.74 -10.09
N ARG A 188 14.79 -6.77 -9.28
CA ARG A 188 15.06 -6.76 -7.83
C ARG A 188 13.81 -7.23 -7.08
N ARG A 189 14.01 -7.75 -5.86
CA ARG A 189 12.90 -8.06 -4.97
C ARG A 189 12.06 -6.80 -4.75
N TRP A 190 10.76 -7.01 -4.62
CA TRP A 190 9.72 -6.00 -4.48
C TRP A 190 9.46 -5.13 -5.71
N GLU A 191 10.20 -5.30 -6.81
CA GLU A 191 9.85 -4.58 -8.05
C GLU A 191 8.57 -5.15 -8.64
N THR A 192 7.70 -4.26 -9.09
CA THR A 192 6.59 -4.63 -9.96
C THR A 192 7.14 -5.01 -11.34
N ALA A 193 6.62 -6.08 -11.94
CA ALA A 193 7.00 -6.55 -13.26
C ALA A 193 5.75 -6.90 -14.07
N VAL A 194 5.78 -6.56 -15.37
CA VAL A 194 4.85 -7.08 -16.37
C VAL A 194 5.52 -8.27 -17.07
N PHE A 195 4.78 -9.37 -17.20
CA PHE A 195 5.25 -10.60 -17.81
C PHE A 195 4.11 -11.34 -18.51
N LEU A 196 4.44 -12.24 -19.43
CA LEU A 196 3.46 -13.10 -20.08
C LEU A 196 3.11 -14.28 -19.17
N ASN A 197 1.82 -14.59 -19.03
CA ASN A 197 1.33 -15.70 -18.23
C ASN A 197 1.99 -17.02 -18.70
N PRO A 198 2.73 -17.74 -17.83
CA PRO A 198 3.43 -18.97 -18.23
C PRO A 198 2.51 -20.07 -18.75
N ALA A 199 1.25 -20.10 -18.31
CA ALA A 199 0.27 -21.09 -18.77
C ALA A 199 -0.41 -20.69 -20.09
N SER A 200 -0.51 -19.39 -20.37
CA SER A 200 -1.11 -18.83 -21.59
C SER A 200 -0.38 -17.54 -22.00
N PRO A 201 0.74 -17.64 -22.74
CA PRO A 201 1.60 -16.49 -23.03
C PRO A 201 0.96 -15.37 -23.87
N GLY A 202 -0.31 -15.49 -24.27
CA GLY A 202 -1.08 -14.41 -24.89
C GLY A 202 -1.62 -13.38 -23.88
N GLU A 203 -1.52 -13.65 -22.57
CA GLU A 203 -2.02 -12.78 -21.52
C GLU A 203 -0.87 -12.13 -20.74
N ALA A 204 -0.89 -10.80 -20.62
CA ALA A 204 0.10 -10.06 -19.82
C ALA A 204 -0.41 -9.87 -18.38
N TYR A 205 0.39 -10.29 -17.40
CA TYR A 205 0.11 -10.13 -15.97
C TYR A 205 1.07 -9.11 -15.38
N VAL A 206 0.57 -8.39 -14.36
CA VAL A 206 1.40 -7.54 -13.49
C VAL A 206 1.40 -8.13 -12.08
N LYS A 207 2.58 -8.33 -11.52
CA LYS A 207 2.78 -8.80 -10.14
C LYS A 207 4.07 -8.21 -9.57
N ARG A 208 4.25 -8.37 -8.26
CA ARG A 208 5.49 -8.04 -7.57
C ARG A 208 6.44 -9.24 -7.58
N ILE A 209 7.71 -9.02 -7.91
CA ILE A 209 8.76 -10.03 -7.79
C ILE A 209 9.08 -10.19 -6.31
N VAL A 210 8.82 -11.37 -5.74
CA VAL A 210 9.07 -11.61 -4.31
C VAL A 210 10.11 -12.68 -4.03
N GLY A 211 10.39 -13.56 -4.99
CA GLY A 211 11.49 -14.53 -4.93
C GLY A 211 12.38 -14.48 -6.17
N LEU A 212 13.70 -14.54 -5.97
CA LEU A 212 14.71 -14.46 -7.03
C LEU A 212 15.22 -15.86 -7.40
N PRO A 213 15.91 -16.02 -8.55
CA PRO A 213 16.41 -17.32 -9.01
C PRO A 213 17.28 -18.02 -7.97
N GLY A 214 16.95 -19.28 -7.67
CA GLY A 214 17.69 -20.12 -6.73
C GLY A 214 17.36 -19.92 -5.26
N GLU A 215 16.52 -18.94 -4.90
CA GLU A 215 16.16 -18.68 -3.51
C GLU A 215 15.10 -19.65 -2.99
N THR A 216 15.19 -19.98 -1.71
CA THR A 216 14.14 -20.70 -0.98
C THR A 216 13.17 -19.72 -0.35
N ILE A 217 11.91 -19.81 -0.75
CA ILE A 217 10.83 -18.92 -0.35
C ILE A 217 9.83 -19.68 0.52
N GLN A 218 9.38 -19.04 1.59
CA GLN A 218 8.27 -19.53 2.39
C GLN A 218 7.36 -18.38 2.81
N VAL A 219 6.05 -18.59 2.84
CA VAL A 219 5.09 -17.66 3.39
C VAL A 219 4.56 -18.25 4.70
N VAL A 220 4.75 -17.53 5.79
CA VAL A 220 4.33 -17.96 7.13
C VAL A 220 3.60 -16.80 7.79
N ASP A 221 2.36 -17.05 8.22
CA ASP A 221 1.53 -16.03 8.87
C ASP A 221 1.39 -14.72 8.08
N GLY A 222 1.21 -14.84 6.76
CA GLY A 222 1.10 -13.68 5.87
C GLY A 222 2.43 -13.03 5.51
N ASP A 223 3.50 -13.30 6.25
CA ASP A 223 4.84 -12.76 6.00
C ASP A 223 5.63 -13.63 5.03
N LEU A 224 6.52 -12.99 4.26
CA LEU A 224 7.41 -13.66 3.33
C LEU A 224 8.77 -13.90 3.98
N PHE A 225 9.28 -15.12 3.86
CA PHE A 225 10.62 -15.54 4.27
C PHE A 225 11.43 -15.97 3.05
N VAL A 226 12.69 -15.56 3.02
CA VAL A 226 13.68 -15.88 1.98
C VAL A 226 14.90 -16.43 2.70
N GLU A 227 15.32 -17.64 2.34
CA GLU A 227 16.43 -18.34 3.01
C GLU A 227 16.26 -18.38 4.54
N GLY A 228 15.01 -18.62 4.99
CA GLY A 228 14.67 -18.69 6.42
C GLY A 228 14.58 -17.36 7.16
N SER A 229 14.90 -16.23 6.51
CA SER A 229 14.84 -14.88 7.09
C SER A 229 13.67 -14.08 6.53
N ILE A 230 13.01 -13.28 7.36
CA ILE A 230 11.91 -12.42 6.90
C ILE A 230 12.39 -11.45 5.80
N ALA A 231 11.62 -11.37 4.72
CA ALA A 231 11.89 -10.50 3.58
C ALA A 231 11.31 -9.12 3.87
N ARG A 232 12.20 -8.15 4.12
CA ARG A 232 11.78 -6.81 4.55
C ARG A 232 11.60 -5.85 3.39
N LYS A 233 10.60 -4.98 3.51
CA LYS A 233 10.31 -3.90 2.56
C LYS A 233 10.97 -2.59 3.02
N ASP A 234 11.49 -1.83 2.06
CA ASP A 234 12.00 -0.47 2.31
C ASP A 234 10.85 0.54 2.41
N TYR A 235 11.17 1.77 2.82
CA TYR A 235 10.17 2.82 3.01
C TYR A 235 9.23 3.02 1.81
N LEU A 236 9.81 3.19 0.61
CA LEU A 236 9.02 3.48 -0.59
C LEU A 236 8.15 2.27 -0.99
N THR A 237 8.66 1.06 -0.81
CA THR A 237 7.90 -0.17 -1.05
C THR A 237 6.73 -0.26 -0.08
N GLN A 238 6.95 -0.01 1.22
CA GLN A 238 5.87 -0.02 2.20
C GLN A 238 4.79 1.03 1.87
N CYS A 239 5.18 2.24 1.47
CA CYS A 239 4.24 3.28 1.03
C CYS A 239 3.45 2.88 -0.23
N ASP A 240 4.06 2.14 -1.17
CA ASP A 240 3.41 1.72 -2.41
C ASP A 240 2.35 0.62 -2.20
N ILE A 241 2.56 -0.26 -1.22
CA ILE A 241 1.69 -1.44 -1.01
C ILE A 241 0.75 -1.34 0.19
N ARG A 242 0.98 -0.40 1.12
CA ARG A 242 0.19 -0.29 2.36
C ARG A 242 -1.31 -0.20 2.06
N ILE A 243 -2.10 -0.95 2.81
CA ILE A 243 -3.55 -1.03 2.61
C ILE A 243 -4.24 -0.16 3.67
N PRO A 244 -5.09 0.81 3.28
CA PRO A 244 -5.75 1.68 4.23
C PRO A 244 -6.78 0.92 5.07
N VAL A 245 -6.76 1.18 6.38
CA VAL A 245 -7.66 0.60 7.38
C VAL A 245 -8.57 1.67 7.98
N PHE A 246 -8.04 2.85 8.28
CA PHE A 246 -8.80 3.94 8.89
C PHE A 246 -8.30 5.31 8.44
N ASP A 247 -9.22 6.28 8.33
CA ASP A 247 -8.95 7.69 8.09
C ASP A 247 -9.86 8.57 8.98
N LEU A 248 -9.23 9.35 9.87
CA LEU A 248 -9.90 10.28 10.79
C LEU A 248 -10.77 11.32 10.07
N ALA A 249 -10.45 11.69 8.82
CA ALA A 249 -11.27 12.65 8.06
C ALA A 249 -12.67 12.10 7.74
N CYS A 250 -12.87 10.78 7.86
CA CYS A 250 -14.10 10.09 7.47
C CYS A 250 -14.73 9.40 8.69
N LEU A 251 -15.12 10.15 9.72
CA LEU A 251 -15.81 9.57 10.88
C LEU A 251 -17.28 9.26 10.57
N LYS A 252 -17.77 8.13 11.08
CA LYS A 252 -19.20 7.81 11.07
C LYS A 252 -19.91 8.69 12.11
N LYS A 253 -21.04 9.30 11.75
CA LYS A 253 -21.82 10.21 12.61
C LYS A 253 -22.94 9.49 13.38
N ASP A 254 -22.69 8.26 13.81
CA ASP A 254 -23.68 7.36 14.41
C ASP A 254 -23.35 7.17 15.89
N ASP A 255 -24.36 7.29 16.77
CA ASP A 255 -24.19 7.24 18.22
C ASP A 255 -23.73 5.85 18.71
N ASP A 256 -24.05 4.78 17.97
CA ASP A 256 -23.64 3.42 18.30
C ASP A 256 -22.25 3.06 17.74
N TRP A 257 -21.62 3.96 16.99
CA TRP A 257 -20.31 3.75 16.40
C TRP A 257 -19.20 4.33 17.27
N GLN A 258 -18.15 3.54 17.51
CA GLN A 258 -16.96 4.01 18.22
C GLN A 258 -15.79 4.18 17.27
N MET A 259 -15.07 5.28 17.44
CA MET A 259 -13.80 5.51 16.77
C MET A 259 -12.79 4.43 17.18
N PRO A 260 -11.97 3.90 16.27
CA PRO A 260 -10.98 2.86 16.57
C PRO A 260 -9.79 3.39 17.39
N TRP A 261 -9.93 4.55 18.02
CA TRP A 261 -8.92 5.21 18.83
C TRP A 261 -9.56 5.65 20.13
N ARG A 262 -8.97 5.23 21.24
CA ARG A 262 -9.33 5.68 22.58
C ARG A 262 -8.57 6.97 22.88
N LEU A 263 -9.29 7.95 23.42
CA LEU A 263 -8.74 9.23 23.85
C LEU A 263 -8.57 9.20 25.37
N ASP A 264 -7.36 9.44 25.87
CA ASP A 264 -7.06 9.54 27.30
C ASP A 264 -6.43 10.90 27.63
N GLY A 265 -6.62 11.38 28.86
CA GLY A 265 -6.10 12.67 29.30
C GLY A 265 -6.79 13.86 28.62
N ASN A 266 -6.00 14.84 28.16
CA ASN A 266 -6.49 16.12 27.64
C ASN A 266 -6.87 16.10 26.14
N TRP A 267 -7.05 14.92 25.56
CA TRP A 267 -7.51 14.78 24.18
C TRP A 267 -9.03 14.94 24.07
N SER A 268 -9.48 15.69 23.07
CA SER A 268 -10.90 15.77 22.73
C SER A 268 -11.11 15.80 21.22
N LEU A 269 -12.22 15.21 20.75
CA LEU A 269 -12.66 15.30 19.36
C LEU A 269 -13.59 16.51 19.21
N ARG A 270 -13.15 17.54 18.47
CA ARG A 270 -13.94 18.75 18.20
C ARG A 270 -14.02 18.98 16.69
N ASN A 271 -15.23 19.11 16.16
CA ASN A 271 -15.47 19.35 14.73
C ASN A 271 -14.75 18.34 13.80
N GLY A 272 -14.68 17.07 14.20
CA GLY A 272 -14.03 16.01 13.42
C GLY A 272 -12.49 16.02 13.48
N ARG A 273 -11.88 16.81 14.37
CA ARG A 273 -10.44 16.89 14.57
C ARG A 273 -10.09 16.60 16.02
N LEU A 274 -8.98 15.88 16.23
CA LEU A 274 -8.49 15.61 17.59
C LEU A 274 -7.64 16.78 18.05
N THR A 275 -7.96 17.33 19.21
CA THR A 275 -7.26 18.48 19.79
C THR A 275 -6.77 18.12 21.18
N HIS A 276 -5.49 18.40 21.43
CA HIS A 276 -4.86 18.35 22.73
C HIS A 276 -4.76 19.78 23.28
N GLN A 277 -5.18 19.99 24.52
CA GLN A 277 -5.05 21.28 25.20
C GLN A 277 -4.26 21.11 26.48
N THR A 278 -3.27 21.97 26.70
CA THR A 278 -2.54 21.98 27.98
C THR A 278 -3.40 22.72 29.01
N VAL A 279 -4.14 21.99 29.84
CA VAL A 279 -4.85 22.58 31.00
C VAL A 279 -3.82 22.86 32.09
N GLY A 280 -3.85 24.06 32.68
CA GLY A 280 -2.88 24.56 33.66
C GLY A 280 -2.88 23.83 35.02
N GLU A 281 -2.57 22.54 35.03
CA GLU A 281 -2.25 21.77 36.24
C GLU A 281 -0.75 21.89 36.56
N PRO A 282 -0.37 22.17 37.83
CA PRO A 282 1.02 22.34 38.23
C PRO A 282 1.73 20.99 38.20
N PHE A 283 2.89 20.95 37.54
CA PHE A 283 3.91 19.89 37.58
C PHE A 283 3.74 18.83 38.68
N GLY A 284 2.97 17.79 38.38
CA GLY A 284 3.02 16.52 39.09
C GLY A 284 4.13 15.66 38.49
N THR A 285 5.06 15.20 39.32
CA THR A 285 6.30 14.48 38.94
C THR A 285 6.09 13.06 38.41
N ASP A 286 4.91 12.73 37.89
CA ASP A 286 4.66 11.42 37.28
C ASP A 286 4.75 11.51 35.76
N VAL A 287 5.95 11.21 35.25
CA VAL A 287 6.33 11.25 33.82
C VAL A 287 5.55 10.22 32.97
N GLN A 288 4.69 9.40 33.57
CA GLN A 288 4.11 8.21 32.94
C GLN A 288 2.70 8.32 32.35
N GLN A 289 1.97 9.43 32.53
CA GLN A 289 0.66 9.61 31.87
C GLN A 289 0.65 10.83 30.96
N ALA A 290 1.47 10.80 29.90
CA ALA A 290 1.26 11.69 28.77
C ALA A 290 -0.16 11.46 28.19
N ALA A 291 -0.85 12.52 27.81
CA ALA A 291 -2.16 12.40 27.17
C ALA A 291 -1.97 11.66 25.84
N SER A 292 -2.71 10.57 25.64
CA SER A 292 -2.51 9.66 24.51
C SER A 292 -3.77 9.40 23.71
N ILE A 293 -3.58 9.16 22.42
CA ILE A 293 -4.55 8.57 21.51
C ILE A 293 -4.08 7.13 21.26
N SER A 294 -4.70 6.14 21.90
CA SER A 294 -4.30 4.73 21.76
C SER A 294 -5.23 4.00 20.79
N LEU A 295 -4.68 3.08 20.00
CA LEU A 295 -5.46 2.25 19.10
C LEU A 295 -6.40 1.38 19.94
N ARG A 296 -7.65 1.27 19.50
CA ARG A 296 -8.64 0.36 20.05
C ARG A 296 -9.56 -0.04 18.91
N TYR A 297 -9.05 -0.91 18.04
CA TYR A 297 -9.73 -1.19 16.78
C TYR A 297 -11.12 -1.77 17.03
N TRP A 298 -12.13 -0.98 16.65
CA TRP A 298 -13.53 -1.27 16.91
C TRP A 298 -14.23 -1.64 15.61
N ARG A 299 -15.00 -2.72 15.65
CA ARG A 299 -15.75 -3.25 14.50
C ARG A 299 -17.25 -3.17 14.76
N ALA A 300 -17.97 -2.57 13.81
CA ALA A 300 -19.42 -2.37 13.94
C ALA A 300 -20.23 -3.66 13.78
N THR A 301 -19.86 -4.48 12.79
CA THR A 301 -20.64 -5.66 12.40
C THR A 301 -19.77 -6.73 11.75
N GLY A 302 -20.26 -7.96 11.77
CA GLY A 302 -19.66 -9.10 11.07
C GLY A 302 -18.38 -9.59 11.73
N GLY A 303 -17.46 -10.11 10.92
CA GLY A 303 -16.20 -10.67 11.39
C GLY A 303 -16.25 -12.15 11.71
N THR A 304 -15.05 -12.70 11.87
CA THR A 304 -14.82 -14.13 12.13
C THR A 304 -13.94 -14.37 13.37
N HIS A 305 -13.52 -13.30 14.05
CA HIS A 305 -12.78 -13.36 15.31
C HIS A 305 -13.63 -13.95 16.42
N VAL A 306 -13.00 -14.55 17.43
CA VAL A 306 -13.70 -15.21 18.54
C VAL A 306 -13.51 -14.40 19.81
N SER A 307 -14.60 -14.22 20.56
CA SER A 307 -14.59 -13.60 21.89
C SER A 307 -15.24 -14.54 22.91
N GLU A 308 -14.70 -14.54 24.12
CA GLU A 308 -15.16 -15.42 25.20
C GLU A 308 -15.32 -14.65 26.52
N VAL A 309 -16.29 -15.07 27.32
CA VAL A 309 -16.50 -14.58 28.70
C VAL A 309 -16.78 -15.76 29.61
N ALA A 310 -16.08 -15.84 30.74
CA ALA A 310 -16.30 -16.86 31.76
C ALA A 310 -17.65 -16.70 32.46
N VAL A 311 -18.39 -17.81 32.56
CA VAL A 311 -19.66 -17.95 33.28
C VAL A 311 -19.78 -19.38 33.78
N PRO A 312 -19.78 -19.65 35.09
CA PRO A 312 -19.92 -20.99 35.64
C PRO A 312 -21.16 -21.72 35.11
N TRP A 313 -21.05 -23.02 34.83
CA TRP A 313 -22.17 -23.77 34.24
C TRP A 313 -23.37 -23.84 35.17
N ALA A 314 -23.13 -23.90 36.49
CA ALA A 314 -24.19 -23.86 37.49
C ALA A 314 -25.07 -22.61 37.39
N ALA A 315 -24.48 -21.46 37.03
CA ALA A 315 -25.19 -20.20 36.86
C ALA A 315 -25.78 -20.04 35.45
N ALA A 316 -25.10 -20.54 34.42
CA ALA A 316 -25.52 -20.39 33.03
C ALA A 316 -26.60 -21.40 32.58
N ARG A 317 -26.70 -22.58 33.22
CA ARG A 317 -27.46 -23.72 32.70
C ARG A 317 -28.90 -23.41 32.32
N ALA A 318 -29.67 -22.88 33.25
CA ALA A 318 -31.11 -22.65 33.04
C ALA A 318 -31.36 -21.60 31.94
N ASP A 319 -30.60 -20.51 31.96
CA ASP A 319 -30.71 -19.44 30.98
C ASP A 319 -30.21 -19.87 29.59
N TRP A 320 -29.11 -20.63 29.53
CA TRP A 320 -28.58 -21.16 28.27
C TRP A 320 -29.54 -22.15 27.62
N GLU A 321 -30.14 -23.08 28.38
CA GLU A 321 -31.12 -24.03 27.86
C GLU A 321 -32.36 -23.30 27.31
N LYS A 322 -32.85 -22.24 27.99
CA LYS A 322 -33.93 -21.36 27.51
C LYS A 322 -33.53 -20.63 26.22
N CYS A 323 -32.35 -19.99 26.20
CA CYS A 323 -31.85 -19.28 25.03
C CYS A 323 -31.67 -20.22 23.84
N LEU A 324 -31.14 -21.42 24.05
CA LEU A 324 -30.94 -22.41 23.00
C LEU A 324 -32.26 -22.85 22.39
N ALA A 325 -33.29 -23.11 23.20
CA ALA A 325 -34.63 -23.43 22.73
C ALA A 325 -35.23 -22.26 21.92
N ALA A 326 -35.13 -21.04 22.42
CA ALA A 326 -35.62 -19.85 21.71
C ALA A 326 -34.87 -19.58 20.40
N MET A 327 -33.55 -19.84 20.35
CA MET A 327 -32.73 -19.66 19.15
C MET A 327 -33.07 -20.66 18.03
N GLN A 328 -33.57 -21.86 18.35
CA GLN A 328 -34.01 -22.83 17.34
C GLN A 328 -35.18 -22.31 16.48
N GLU A 329 -35.95 -21.34 17.01
CA GLU A 329 -37.05 -20.68 16.29
C GLU A 329 -36.59 -19.43 15.51
N ARG A 330 -35.30 -19.10 15.54
CA ARG A 330 -34.67 -17.91 14.95
C ARG A 330 -33.74 -18.26 13.77
N PRO A 331 -33.17 -17.29 13.03
CA PRO A 331 -32.30 -17.57 11.89
C PRO A 331 -31.07 -18.42 12.24
N ILE A 332 -30.69 -19.34 11.34
CA ILE A 332 -29.55 -20.30 11.48
C ILE A 332 -28.22 -19.60 11.79
N SER A 333 -28.05 -18.34 11.39
CA SER A 333 -26.81 -17.57 11.61
C SER A 333 -26.51 -17.25 13.08
N TRP A 334 -27.48 -17.36 13.99
CA TRP A 334 -27.28 -17.10 15.42
C TRP A 334 -26.68 -18.31 16.13
N ILE A 335 -27.28 -19.48 15.92
CA ILE A 335 -26.86 -20.77 16.49
C ILE A 335 -25.42 -21.12 16.10
N THR A 336 -25.01 -20.72 14.89
CA THR A 336 -23.67 -20.99 14.37
C THR A 336 -22.59 -20.07 14.94
N ARG A 337 -22.95 -18.98 15.62
CA ARG A 337 -22.01 -17.96 16.12
C ARG A 337 -21.88 -17.94 17.63
N LEU A 338 -22.97 -18.16 18.36
CA LEU A 338 -22.99 -18.14 19.82
C LEU A 338 -23.02 -19.57 20.37
N GLN A 339 -22.07 -19.90 21.24
CA GLN A 339 -21.95 -21.22 21.84
C GLN A 339 -21.58 -21.10 23.31
N TYR A 340 -21.99 -22.09 24.11
CA TYR A 340 -21.53 -22.23 25.49
C TYR A 340 -20.66 -23.47 25.58
N ASP A 341 -19.42 -23.29 26.05
CA ASP A 341 -18.46 -24.36 26.27
C ASP A 341 -18.57 -24.84 27.72
N ARG A 342 -19.11 -26.06 27.90
CA ARG A 342 -19.34 -26.64 29.23
C ARG A 342 -18.07 -27.07 29.94
N GLU A 343 -17.00 -27.40 29.20
CA GLU A 343 -15.75 -27.86 29.81
C GLU A 343 -14.93 -26.68 30.32
N GLN A 344 -14.92 -25.58 29.56
CA GLN A 344 -14.22 -24.35 29.91
C GLN A 344 -15.07 -23.37 30.72
N GLU A 345 -16.38 -23.62 30.86
CA GLU A 345 -17.36 -22.72 31.49
C GLU A 345 -17.32 -21.29 30.91
N VAL A 346 -17.33 -21.18 29.58
CA VAL A 346 -17.30 -19.88 28.87
C VAL A 346 -18.47 -19.75 27.90
N LEU A 347 -19.01 -18.54 27.79
CA LEU A 347 -19.89 -18.11 26.70
C LEU A 347 -19.02 -17.53 25.58
N ARG A 348 -19.17 -18.09 24.38
CA ARG A 348 -18.33 -17.83 23.21
C ARG A 348 -19.15 -17.24 22.08
N LEU A 349 -18.60 -16.25 21.39
CA LEU A 349 -19.19 -15.65 20.20
C LEU A 349 -18.16 -15.52 19.07
N LYS A 350 -18.57 -15.88 17.85
CA LYS A 350 -17.82 -15.62 16.61
C LYS A 350 -18.36 -14.38 15.88
N GLY A 351 -17.50 -13.39 15.73
CA GLY A 351 -17.79 -12.07 15.17
C GLY A 351 -18.46 -11.13 16.17
N VAL A 352 -18.91 -9.98 15.67
CA VAL A 352 -19.57 -8.94 16.47
C VAL A 352 -20.99 -9.37 16.85
N MET A 353 -21.39 -9.16 18.11
CA MET A 353 -22.75 -9.39 18.60
C MET A 353 -23.70 -8.33 18.02
N PRO A 354 -24.72 -8.70 17.23
CA PRO A 354 -25.73 -7.75 16.81
C PRO A 354 -26.55 -7.25 17.99
N TYR A 355 -26.93 -5.96 17.99
CA TYR A 355 -27.77 -5.38 19.04
C TYR A 355 -29.05 -6.18 19.32
N GLN A 356 -29.75 -6.64 18.28
CA GLN A 356 -30.94 -7.48 18.43
C GLN A 356 -30.65 -8.79 19.15
N MET A 357 -29.49 -9.40 18.89
CA MET A 357 -29.07 -10.64 19.57
C MET A 357 -28.85 -10.39 21.05
N GLN A 358 -28.17 -9.28 21.39
CA GLN A 358 -27.99 -8.89 22.78
C GLN A 358 -29.35 -8.68 23.46
N GLN A 359 -30.26 -7.91 22.87
CA GLN A 359 -31.59 -7.66 23.44
C GLN A 359 -32.38 -8.94 23.66
N ASP A 360 -32.40 -9.83 22.67
CA ASP A 360 -33.13 -11.09 22.73
C ASP A 360 -32.58 -11.98 23.85
N LEU A 361 -31.25 -12.20 23.91
CA LEU A 361 -30.61 -12.97 24.99
C LEU A 361 -30.91 -12.37 26.37
N MET A 362 -30.86 -11.04 26.47
CA MET A 362 -31.16 -10.31 27.71
C MET A 362 -32.62 -10.40 28.14
N SER A 363 -33.54 -10.67 27.21
CA SER A 363 -34.98 -10.84 27.46
C SER A 363 -35.35 -12.27 27.85
N TRP A 364 -34.59 -13.26 27.37
CA TRP A 364 -34.84 -14.68 27.66
C TRP A 364 -34.17 -15.15 28.95
N ALA A 365 -33.06 -14.53 29.32
CA ALA A 365 -32.32 -14.84 30.54
C ALA A 365 -32.93 -14.15 31.77
N GLU A 366 -33.02 -14.89 32.88
CA GLU A 366 -33.48 -14.39 34.18
C GLU A 366 -32.32 -14.16 35.16
N GLY A 367 -31.24 -14.94 35.07
CA GLY A 367 -30.11 -14.88 35.98
C GLY A 367 -29.18 -13.70 35.72
N ASP A 368 -28.85 -12.95 36.78
CA ASP A 368 -27.98 -11.76 36.68
C ASP A 368 -26.57 -12.09 36.19
N GLU A 369 -26.02 -13.26 36.56
CA GLU A 369 -24.66 -13.66 36.17
C GLU A 369 -24.55 -13.93 34.67
N PHE A 370 -25.52 -14.65 34.08
CA PHE A 370 -25.59 -14.89 32.65
C PHE A 370 -25.84 -13.57 31.89
N ARG A 371 -26.76 -12.72 32.38
CA ARG A 371 -27.03 -11.40 31.79
C ARG A 371 -25.79 -10.50 31.78
N ASN A 372 -25.05 -10.44 32.89
CA ASN A 372 -23.79 -9.72 32.98
C ASN A 372 -22.73 -10.28 32.03
N ALA A 373 -22.73 -11.60 31.79
CA ALA A 373 -21.83 -12.20 30.81
C ALA A 373 -22.20 -11.85 29.37
N VAL A 374 -23.49 -11.85 29.01
CA VAL A 374 -23.96 -11.39 27.71
C VAL A 374 -23.56 -9.94 27.46
N PHE A 375 -23.72 -9.05 28.45
CA PHE A 375 -23.26 -7.66 28.35
C PHE A 375 -21.75 -7.53 28.13
N ARG A 376 -20.94 -8.25 28.91
CA ARG A 376 -19.48 -8.26 28.74
C ARG A 376 -19.07 -8.82 27.38
N LEU A 377 -19.71 -9.90 26.94
CA LEU A 377 -19.43 -10.53 25.66
C LEU A 377 -19.81 -9.61 24.50
N ALA A 378 -20.94 -8.92 24.58
CA ALA A 378 -21.32 -7.91 23.61
C ALA A 378 -20.22 -6.84 23.51
N ALA A 379 -19.82 -6.24 24.62
CA ALA A 379 -18.78 -5.21 24.65
C ALA A 379 -17.43 -5.69 24.10
N LEU A 380 -17.00 -6.91 24.44
CA LEU A 380 -15.76 -7.50 23.94
C LEU A 380 -15.83 -7.87 22.46
N SER A 381 -16.98 -8.34 21.96
CA SER A 381 -17.13 -8.79 20.57
C SER A 381 -16.90 -7.70 19.53
N HIS A 382 -17.02 -6.43 19.93
CA HIS A 382 -16.71 -5.28 19.08
C HIS A 382 -15.22 -4.97 18.98
N LEU A 383 -14.40 -5.44 19.92
CA LEU A 383 -12.95 -5.31 19.86
C LEU A 383 -12.41 -6.41 18.96
N SER A 384 -11.86 -5.99 17.83
CA SER A 384 -11.31 -6.89 16.81
C SER A 384 -9.86 -6.51 16.60
N PRO A 385 -8.96 -7.46 16.31
CA PRO A 385 -7.71 -7.09 15.68
C PRO A 385 -7.99 -6.54 14.27
N VAL A 386 -7.06 -5.77 13.72
CA VAL A 386 -7.07 -5.40 12.30
C VAL A 386 -6.96 -6.68 11.46
N MET A 387 -7.79 -6.80 10.43
CA MET A 387 -7.87 -8.00 9.56
C MET A 387 -7.38 -7.70 8.14
N ASP A 388 -7.05 -8.73 7.37
CA ASP A 388 -6.58 -8.70 5.97
C ASP A 388 -7.67 -8.32 4.95
N ARG A 389 -8.84 -7.90 5.43
CA ARG A 389 -9.95 -7.48 4.59
C ARG A 389 -9.65 -6.15 3.89
N TYR A 390 -10.10 -6.02 2.65
CA TYR A 390 -10.11 -4.75 1.91
C TYR A 390 -11.40 -4.62 1.10
N GLY A 391 -11.98 -3.41 1.05
CA GLY A 391 -13.27 -3.13 0.41
C GLY A 391 -13.29 -3.32 -1.11
N TYR A 392 -12.12 -3.55 -1.72
CA TYR A 392 -12.00 -3.82 -3.15
C TYR A 392 -12.47 -5.22 -3.55
N ASN A 393 -12.45 -6.17 -2.62
CA ASN A 393 -12.78 -7.55 -2.92
C ASN A 393 -14.30 -7.76 -2.90
N PRO A 394 -14.94 -8.11 -4.04
CA PRO A 394 -16.32 -8.53 -4.05
C PRO A 394 -16.42 -9.87 -3.31
N SER A 395 -16.83 -9.80 -2.03
CA SER A 395 -17.20 -10.91 -1.15
C SER A 395 -16.47 -12.22 -1.39
N VAL A 396 -15.13 -12.20 -1.32
CA VAL A 396 -14.41 -13.44 -1.08
C VAL A 396 -14.89 -13.91 0.29
N THR A 397 -15.60 -15.04 0.32
CA THR A 397 -15.87 -15.81 1.53
C THR A 397 -14.57 -16.47 2.02
N SER A 398 -13.46 -15.74 1.97
CA SER A 398 -12.18 -16.17 2.49
C SER A 398 -12.21 -16.04 3.99
N SER A 399 -11.51 -16.94 4.67
CA SER A 399 -11.09 -16.71 6.04
C SER A 399 -10.48 -15.31 6.16
N GLU A 400 -10.87 -14.57 7.19
CA GLU A 400 -10.20 -13.31 7.53
C GLU A 400 -9.01 -13.67 8.42
N TYR A 401 -7.86 -13.07 8.14
CA TYR A 401 -6.63 -13.26 8.91
C TYR A 401 -6.27 -11.97 9.64
N PRO A 402 -5.89 -12.03 10.93
CA PRO A 402 -5.46 -10.84 11.65
C PRO A 402 -4.09 -10.39 11.16
N VAL A 403 -3.94 -9.08 10.94
CA VAL A 403 -2.70 -8.46 10.46
C VAL A 403 -2.06 -7.71 11.62
N ARG A 404 -0.82 -8.09 11.94
CA ARG A 404 -0.03 -7.51 13.05
C ARG A 404 0.76 -6.28 12.63
N ASP A 405 1.00 -6.19 11.34
CA ASP A 405 1.88 -5.22 10.72
C ASP A 405 1.07 -4.00 10.31
N LEU A 406 1.22 -2.95 11.11
CA LEU A 406 0.49 -1.70 11.03
C LEU A 406 1.44 -0.53 10.82
N MET A 407 0.94 0.49 10.13
CA MET A 407 1.60 1.76 9.92
C MET A 407 0.64 2.87 10.32
N VAL A 408 1.13 3.80 11.13
CA VAL A 408 0.42 5.02 11.50
C VAL A 408 1.03 6.17 10.71
N GLU A 409 0.17 6.90 10.01
CA GLU A 409 0.49 8.20 9.40
C GLU A 409 -0.29 9.26 10.18
N THR A 410 0.40 10.25 10.73
CA THR A 410 -0.26 11.39 11.37
C THR A 410 0.41 12.70 11.00
N SER A 411 -0.40 13.73 10.78
CA SER A 411 0.06 15.11 10.65
C SER A 411 -0.49 15.91 11.82
N LEU A 412 0.39 16.65 12.47
CA LEU A 412 0.09 17.50 13.60
C LEU A 412 0.32 18.95 13.20
N SER A 413 -0.54 19.84 13.67
CA SER A 413 -0.32 21.28 13.67
C SER A 413 -0.44 21.84 15.08
N TRP A 414 0.19 22.96 15.37
CA TRP A 414 0.15 23.54 16.71
C TRP A 414 0.15 25.07 16.71
N ASN A 415 -0.51 25.65 17.71
CA ASN A 415 -0.32 27.07 18.02
C ASN A 415 0.88 27.24 18.95
N THR A 416 0.93 26.40 19.98
CA THR A 416 2.04 26.30 20.94
C THR A 416 2.73 24.97 20.71
N ALA A 417 4.01 25.00 20.35
CA ALA A 417 4.77 23.79 20.03
C ALA A 417 4.75 22.80 21.21
N PRO A 418 4.55 21.50 20.95
CA PRO A 418 4.69 20.50 21.98
C PRO A 418 6.17 20.33 22.36
N ASP A 419 6.41 19.99 23.62
CA ASP A 419 7.76 19.66 24.11
C ASP A 419 8.20 18.31 23.54
N VAL A 420 7.28 17.34 23.54
CA VAL A 420 7.49 15.99 23.01
C VAL A 420 6.25 15.51 22.29
N VAL A 421 6.47 14.94 21.11
CA VAL A 421 5.53 14.07 20.41
C VAL A 421 6.05 12.65 20.50
N SER A 422 5.26 11.71 21.02
CA SER A 422 5.63 10.31 21.08
C SER A 422 4.73 9.43 20.22
N VAL A 423 5.30 8.37 19.65
CA VAL A 423 4.55 7.31 18.96
C VAL A 423 5.03 5.96 19.49
N ASP A 424 4.14 5.24 20.16
CA ASP A 424 4.37 3.89 20.67
C ASP A 424 3.94 2.86 19.61
N VAL A 425 4.83 1.90 19.33
CA VAL A 425 4.69 0.91 18.28
C VAL A 425 5.01 -0.49 18.83
N PRO A 426 4.01 -1.38 18.98
CA PRO A 426 4.22 -2.73 19.45
C PRO A 426 4.86 -3.61 18.37
N LEU A 427 5.97 -4.27 18.71
CA LEU A 427 6.59 -5.29 17.87
C LEU A 427 7.14 -6.44 18.71
N GLN A 428 6.69 -7.64 18.38
CA GLN A 428 6.83 -8.86 19.18
C GLN A 428 6.29 -8.65 20.61
N SER A 429 7.09 -8.94 21.64
CA SER A 429 6.73 -8.73 23.05
C SER A 429 6.93 -7.28 23.51
N ARG A 430 7.71 -6.49 22.79
CA ARG A 430 8.14 -5.13 23.19
C ARG A 430 7.26 -4.03 22.59
N THR A 431 7.27 -2.88 23.23
CA THR A 431 6.79 -1.61 22.68
C THR A 431 8.00 -0.73 22.36
N TRP A 432 8.03 -0.19 21.14
CA TRP A 432 9.05 0.75 20.68
C TRP A 432 8.48 2.15 20.74
N ARG A 433 9.17 3.06 21.43
CA ARG A 433 8.73 4.44 21.60
C ARG A 433 9.59 5.37 20.75
N LEU A 434 8.97 5.99 19.75
CA LEU A 434 9.53 7.13 19.06
C LEU A 434 9.24 8.39 19.89
N GLU A 435 10.24 9.23 20.11
CA GLU A 435 10.09 10.57 20.68
C GLU A 435 10.68 11.60 19.74
N ILE A 436 9.89 12.60 19.37
CA ILE A 436 10.31 13.77 18.61
C ILE A 436 10.16 14.97 19.52
N CYS A 437 11.23 15.74 19.70
CA CYS A 437 11.22 17.01 20.40
C CYS A 437 11.33 18.14 19.37
N PRO A 438 10.23 18.75 18.91
CA PRO A 438 10.26 19.75 17.83
C PRO A 438 11.17 20.95 18.14
N GLY A 439 11.14 21.45 19.38
CA GLY A 439 11.96 22.59 19.80
C GLY A 439 13.47 22.33 19.71
N ASP A 440 13.90 21.13 20.09
CA ASP A 440 15.31 20.70 20.03
C ASP A 440 15.68 20.06 18.69
N ARG A 441 14.70 19.82 17.81
CA ARG A 441 14.83 19.08 16.55
C ARG A 441 15.48 17.71 16.74
N THR A 442 15.22 17.05 17.87
CA THR A 442 15.77 15.72 18.13
C THR A 442 14.71 14.66 17.90
N VAL A 443 15.16 13.51 17.38
CA VAL A 443 14.34 12.31 17.30
C VAL A 443 15.09 11.14 17.90
N GLN A 444 14.40 10.39 18.75
CA GLN A 444 14.95 9.27 19.48
C GLN A 444 13.99 8.08 19.41
N LEU A 445 14.54 6.89 19.27
CA LEU A 445 13.78 5.65 19.33
C LEU A 445 14.28 4.82 20.52
N PHE A 446 13.36 4.45 21.39
CA PHE A 446 13.60 3.65 22.59
C PHE A 446 12.91 2.30 22.45
N ALA A 447 13.48 1.26 23.05
CA ALA A 447 12.76 0.04 23.37
C ALA A 447 12.30 0.15 24.83
N ASP A 448 11.07 -0.26 25.14
CA ASP A 448 10.43 -0.19 26.46
C ASP A 448 11.26 -0.74 27.64
N ASP A 449 12.20 -1.63 27.37
CA ASP A 449 13.11 -2.21 28.36
C ASP A 449 14.37 -1.37 28.65
N THR A 450 14.53 -0.22 28.00
CA THR A 450 15.76 0.58 28.06
C THR A 450 15.52 2.09 28.09
N ASP A 451 16.22 2.79 29.00
CA ASP A 451 16.29 4.25 29.00
C ASP A 451 17.28 4.80 27.94
N GLN A 452 17.99 3.91 27.24
CA GLN A 452 18.95 4.28 26.21
C GLN A 452 18.32 4.22 24.82
N ALA A 453 18.43 5.33 24.08
CA ALA A 453 17.95 5.39 22.71
C ALA A 453 18.72 4.41 21.81
N VAL A 454 17.98 3.54 21.12
CA VAL A 454 18.46 2.58 20.11
C VAL A 454 18.83 3.30 18.80
N ARG A 455 18.11 4.37 18.48
CA ARG A 455 18.42 5.30 17.38
C ARG A 455 18.26 6.74 17.86
N ARG A 456 19.09 7.62 17.30
CA ARG A 456 19.00 9.07 17.49
C ARG A 456 19.34 9.75 16.17
N ALA A 457 18.58 10.79 15.84
CA ALA A 457 18.84 11.69 14.73
C ALA A 457 18.50 13.13 15.13
N GLU A 458 19.07 14.09 14.42
CA GLU A 458 18.69 15.49 14.47
C GLU A 458 17.95 15.83 13.18
N LEU A 459 16.81 16.52 13.28
CA LEU A 459 16.01 16.95 12.15
C LEU A 459 16.64 18.19 11.51
N THR A 460 16.80 18.16 10.20
CA THR A 460 17.23 19.35 9.45
C THR A 460 16.06 20.33 9.26
N GLU A 461 16.34 21.55 8.79
CA GLU A 461 15.29 22.51 8.37
C GLU A 461 14.40 21.94 7.26
N GLU A 462 14.92 21.05 6.41
CA GLU A 462 14.11 20.40 5.38
C GLU A 462 13.16 19.36 5.97
N ASP A 463 13.56 18.71 7.07
CA ASP A 463 12.76 17.68 7.73
C ASP A 463 11.73 18.30 8.67
N LEU A 464 12.03 19.43 9.31
CA LEU A 464 11.10 20.15 10.19
C LEU A 464 11.28 21.67 10.08
N ASP A 465 10.42 22.27 9.26
CA ASP A 465 10.28 23.72 9.18
C ASP A 465 9.38 24.22 10.31
N LEU A 466 10.00 24.68 11.40
CA LEU A 466 9.29 25.18 12.58
C LEU A 466 8.38 26.39 12.27
N SER A 467 8.61 27.11 11.17
CA SER A 467 7.75 28.24 10.77
C SER A 467 6.38 27.79 10.24
N LYS A 468 6.28 26.54 9.79
CA LYS A 468 5.00 25.95 9.35
C LYS A 468 4.13 25.49 10.50
N HIS A 469 4.72 25.33 11.70
CA HIS A 469 4.02 24.79 12.86
C HIS A 469 3.32 23.45 12.58
N GLU A 470 3.91 22.62 11.72
CA GLU A 470 3.36 21.36 11.24
C GLU A 470 4.42 20.25 11.25
N LEU A 471 3.99 19.01 11.50
CA LEU A 471 4.84 17.82 11.50
C LEU A 471 4.06 16.62 10.98
N LYS A 472 4.52 15.99 9.91
CA LYS A 472 4.03 14.66 9.48
C LYS A 472 4.97 13.57 9.99
N ILE A 473 4.40 12.54 10.60
CA ILE A 473 5.09 11.38 11.14
C ILE A 473 4.50 10.13 10.49
N GLU A 474 5.36 9.25 10.02
CA GLU A 474 5.01 7.92 9.52
C GLU A 474 5.85 6.89 10.27
N VAL A 475 5.19 5.98 10.99
CA VAL A 475 5.87 4.90 11.72
C VAL A 475 5.20 3.57 11.40
N SER A 476 6.00 2.55 11.07
CA SER A 476 5.51 1.20 10.82
C SER A 476 6.31 0.14 11.55
N ASN A 477 5.67 -1.00 11.80
CA ASN A 477 6.30 -2.23 12.30
C ASN A 477 6.32 -3.38 11.27
N PHE A 478 6.12 -3.06 9.98
CA PHE A 478 6.03 -4.04 8.90
C PHE A 478 7.28 -4.93 8.80
N ASP A 479 7.09 -6.21 8.46
CA ASP A 479 8.14 -7.20 8.24
C ASP A 479 9.15 -7.33 9.41
N ALA A 480 8.65 -7.24 10.64
CA ALA A 480 9.47 -7.22 11.85
C ALA A 480 10.59 -6.16 11.83
N ARG A 481 10.25 -4.98 11.33
CA ARG A 481 11.13 -3.83 11.22
C ARG A 481 10.41 -2.58 11.71
N ILE A 482 11.08 -1.80 12.56
CA ILE A 482 10.64 -0.45 12.89
C ILE A 482 11.22 0.51 11.85
N LEU A 483 10.31 1.22 11.18
CA LEU A 483 10.63 2.27 10.22
C LEU A 483 10.02 3.58 10.69
N VAL A 484 10.81 4.65 10.65
CA VAL A 484 10.37 5.99 11.00
C VAL A 484 10.71 6.96 9.87
N ALA A 485 9.69 7.67 9.40
CA ALA A 485 9.84 8.78 8.48
C ALA A 485 9.16 10.04 9.02
N VAL A 486 9.78 11.19 8.73
CA VAL A 486 9.25 12.52 9.04
C VAL A 486 9.12 13.28 7.74
N ASN A 487 7.95 13.87 7.49
CA ASN A 487 7.64 14.63 6.27
C ASN A 487 8.01 13.87 4.97
N GLY A 488 7.76 12.56 4.96
CA GLY A 488 7.99 11.70 3.81
C GLY A 488 9.44 11.23 3.62
N ARG A 489 10.32 11.43 4.60
CA ARG A 489 11.74 11.06 4.54
C ARG A 489 12.14 10.18 5.73
N PRO A 490 12.79 9.02 5.51
CA PRO A 490 13.37 8.22 6.58
C PRO A 490 14.48 9.00 7.31
N ILE A 491 14.39 9.09 8.64
CA ILE A 491 15.27 9.95 9.46
C ILE A 491 16.51 9.23 10.02
N PHE A 492 16.45 7.90 10.16
CA PHE A 492 17.58 7.05 10.54
C PHE A 492 17.41 5.66 9.92
N PRO A 493 18.49 4.85 9.83
CA PRO A 493 18.41 3.48 9.32
C PRO A 493 17.42 2.64 10.14
N GLU A 494 16.68 1.79 9.45
CA GLU A 494 15.62 0.97 10.01
C GLU A 494 16.15 0.05 11.12
N VAL A 495 15.26 -0.33 12.04
CA VAL A 495 15.59 -1.27 13.13
C VAL A 495 14.96 -2.61 12.83
N ASP A 496 15.79 -3.52 12.35
CA ASP A 496 15.41 -4.90 12.06
C ASP A 496 15.39 -5.74 13.35
N ILE A 497 14.27 -6.38 13.63
CA ILE A 497 14.16 -7.33 14.74
C ILE A 497 14.36 -8.74 14.18
N PRO A 498 15.25 -9.56 14.77
CA PRO A 498 15.44 -10.94 14.35
C PRO A 498 14.13 -11.73 14.40
N VAL A 499 13.79 -12.35 13.27
CA VAL A 499 12.72 -13.32 13.10
C VAL A 499 13.25 -14.38 12.16
N GLY A 500 13.59 -15.55 12.69
CA GLY A 500 14.07 -16.70 11.92
C GLY A 500 13.15 -17.90 12.08
N LEU A 501 13.04 -18.71 11.03
CA LEU A 501 12.30 -19.96 11.08
C LEU A 501 12.96 -21.00 12.02
N GLU A 502 14.26 -20.89 12.27
CA GLU A 502 15.05 -21.83 13.08
C GLU A 502 14.91 -21.63 14.61
N ASP A 503 14.47 -20.46 15.08
CA ASP A 503 14.38 -20.13 16.52
C ASP A 503 13.14 -20.69 17.24
N GLY A 504 12.42 -21.63 16.63
CA GLY A 504 11.19 -22.20 17.19
C GLY A 504 10.02 -21.21 17.31
N GLY A 505 10.22 -19.92 17.00
CA GLY A 505 9.19 -18.88 16.97
C GLY A 505 8.29 -18.92 15.74
N ALA A 506 8.72 -19.62 14.69
CA ALA A 506 7.95 -19.86 13.47
C ALA A 506 8.01 -21.34 13.06
N LYS A 507 7.92 -22.26 14.03
CA LYS A 507 7.31 -23.56 13.72
C LYS A 507 5.90 -23.23 13.27
N GLY A 508 5.69 -23.28 11.95
CA GLY A 508 4.46 -22.85 11.29
C GLY A 508 3.23 -23.41 11.98
N THR A 509 2.68 -22.66 12.93
CA THR A 509 1.24 -22.46 12.98
C THR A 509 0.95 -21.67 11.71
N VAL A 510 0.88 -22.38 10.59
CA VAL A 510 -0.03 -22.00 9.52
C VAL A 510 -1.28 -21.59 10.27
N TRP A 511 -1.77 -20.36 10.06
CA TRP A 511 -3.12 -20.00 10.47
C TRP A 511 -4.12 -20.81 9.63
N ASP A 512 -4.01 -22.14 9.65
CA ASP A 512 -5.08 -23.00 9.25
C ASP A 512 -6.03 -22.97 10.44
N SER A 513 -6.88 -21.94 10.46
CA SER A 513 -7.93 -21.79 11.47
C SER A 513 -8.82 -23.03 11.57
N ASN A 514 -8.75 -23.94 10.59
CA ASN A 514 -9.38 -25.26 10.62
C ASN A 514 -8.71 -26.26 11.58
N GLN A 515 -7.51 -25.99 12.10
CA GLN A 515 -6.78 -26.87 13.03
C GLN A 515 -6.78 -26.34 14.47
N LEU A 516 -7.12 -25.07 14.67
CA LEU A 516 -7.19 -24.45 15.99
C LEU A 516 -8.60 -24.62 16.56
N SER A 517 -8.68 -24.96 17.85
CA SER A 517 -9.95 -24.87 18.58
C SER A 517 -10.38 -23.41 18.72
N ASP A 518 -11.68 -23.16 18.86
CA ASP A 518 -12.20 -21.81 19.05
C ASP A 518 -11.61 -21.13 20.31
N ALA A 519 -11.29 -21.89 21.37
CA ALA A 519 -10.63 -21.37 22.56
C ALA A 519 -9.22 -20.85 22.26
N GLN A 520 -8.44 -21.57 21.46
CA GLN A 520 -7.12 -21.11 21.01
C GLN A 520 -7.25 -19.85 20.14
N LEU A 521 -8.27 -19.80 19.26
CA LEU A 521 -8.54 -18.60 18.45
C LEU A 521 -8.93 -17.40 19.32
N ALA A 522 -9.70 -17.60 20.40
CA ALA A 522 -10.09 -16.54 21.32
C ALA A 522 -8.88 -15.96 22.08
N ASP A 523 -8.03 -16.83 22.64
CA ASP A 523 -6.79 -16.43 23.34
C ASP A 523 -5.84 -15.66 22.42
N MET A 524 -5.65 -16.16 21.20
CA MET A 524 -4.87 -15.46 20.17
C MET A 524 -5.50 -14.11 19.81
N THR A 525 -6.82 -14.04 19.64
CA THR A 525 -7.54 -12.79 19.34
C THR A 525 -7.33 -11.77 20.47
N ALA A 526 -7.51 -12.17 21.72
CA ALA A 526 -7.32 -11.32 22.88
C ALA A 526 -5.87 -10.80 22.97
N THR A 527 -4.88 -11.67 22.78
CA THR A 527 -3.46 -11.31 22.76
C THR A 527 -3.14 -10.29 21.66
N LEU A 528 -3.71 -10.46 20.47
CA LEU A 528 -3.50 -9.54 19.35
C LEU A 528 -4.15 -8.19 19.56
N VAL A 529 -5.39 -8.17 20.07
CA VAL A 529 -6.08 -6.93 20.44
C VAL A 529 -5.28 -6.18 21.49
N GLU A 530 -4.84 -6.85 22.56
CA GLU A 530 -4.03 -6.23 23.61
C GLU A 530 -2.71 -5.68 23.08
N ARG A 531 -2.05 -6.45 22.21
CA ARG A 531 -0.82 -5.99 21.56
C ARG A 531 -1.08 -4.75 20.70
N GLN A 532 -2.12 -4.75 19.86
CA GLN A 532 -2.47 -3.60 19.01
C GLN A 532 -2.89 -2.38 19.83
N ASN A 533 -3.52 -2.57 20.99
CA ASN A 533 -3.92 -1.47 21.87
C ASN A 533 -2.74 -0.64 22.39
N ARG A 534 -1.50 -1.19 22.34
CA ARG A 534 -0.28 -0.47 22.70
C ARG A 534 0.21 0.49 21.62
N PHE A 535 -0.37 0.49 20.41
CA PHE A 535 -0.14 1.58 19.47
C PHE A 535 -0.71 2.87 20.04
N ALA A 536 0.10 3.90 20.24
CA ALA A 536 -0.39 5.16 20.79
C ALA A 536 0.38 6.36 20.25
N ILE A 537 -0.32 7.50 20.16
CA ILE A 537 0.29 8.81 19.90
C ILE A 537 0.17 9.62 21.19
N GLY A 538 1.30 10.02 21.76
CA GLY A 538 1.36 10.85 22.95
C GLY A 538 1.79 12.28 22.64
N ILE A 539 1.26 13.24 23.40
CA ILE A 539 1.71 14.63 23.36
C ILE A 539 2.02 15.09 24.78
N ARG A 540 3.14 15.79 24.93
CA ARG A 540 3.53 16.46 26.17
C ARG A 540 3.76 17.95 25.89
N GLY A 541 2.99 18.79 26.56
CA GLY A 541 3.00 20.23 26.38
C GLY A 541 2.39 20.67 25.04
N GLY A 542 2.13 21.97 24.92
CA GLY A 542 1.61 22.57 23.71
C GLY A 542 0.12 22.34 23.44
N ASP A 543 -0.39 23.11 22.48
CA ASP A 543 -1.76 23.02 21.99
C ASP A 543 -1.71 22.48 20.56
N VAL A 544 -2.01 21.20 20.43
CA VAL A 544 -1.78 20.42 19.21
C VAL A 544 -3.09 19.97 18.62
N THR A 545 -3.21 20.07 17.30
CA THR A 545 -4.32 19.52 16.53
C THR A 545 -3.81 18.44 15.60
N VAL A 546 -4.49 17.30 15.58
CA VAL A 546 -4.26 16.24 14.60
C VAL A 546 -5.02 16.61 13.33
N GLU A 547 -4.27 16.95 12.29
CA GLU A 547 -4.78 17.25 10.94
C GLU A 547 -5.17 15.97 10.22
N THR A 548 -4.30 14.96 10.30
CA THR A 548 -4.51 13.65 9.70
C THR A 548 -4.13 12.56 10.68
N LEU A 549 -4.91 11.50 10.71
CA LEU A 549 -4.60 10.26 11.41
C LEU A 549 -5.13 9.10 10.58
N ARG A 550 -4.21 8.36 10.00
CA ARG A 550 -4.51 7.21 9.16
C ARG A 550 -3.80 5.98 9.68
N LEU A 551 -4.53 4.87 9.63
CA LEU A 551 -4.00 3.55 9.92
C LEU A 551 -3.93 2.77 8.61
N TYR A 552 -2.79 2.17 8.36
CA TYR A 552 -2.57 1.22 7.28
C TYR A 552 -2.11 -0.11 7.84
N ARG A 553 -2.28 -1.16 7.06
CA ARG A 553 -1.72 -2.48 7.32
C ARG A 553 -0.84 -2.94 6.16
N ASP A 554 0.02 -3.92 6.41
CA ASP A 554 0.75 -4.60 5.34
C ASP A 554 -0.18 -5.57 4.57
N VAL A 555 0.31 -6.06 3.44
CA VAL A 555 -0.27 -7.16 2.68
C VAL A 555 -0.09 -8.45 3.48
N TYR A 556 -1.21 -9.12 3.79
CA TYR A 556 -1.18 -10.48 4.34
C TYR A 556 -1.23 -11.48 3.19
N TYR A 557 -0.14 -12.20 2.94
CA TYR A 557 -0.10 -13.22 1.89
C TYR A 557 -0.85 -14.49 2.34
N THR A 558 -2.09 -14.62 1.87
CA THR A 558 -3.00 -15.72 2.20
C THR A 558 -2.57 -17.05 1.57
N PRO A 559 -3.10 -18.18 2.08
CA PRO A 559 -3.03 -19.46 1.37
C PRO A 559 -3.56 -19.38 -0.06
N GLY A 560 -2.72 -19.65 -1.07
CA GLY A 560 -3.16 -19.83 -2.46
C GLY A 560 -3.74 -21.23 -2.69
N LEU A 561 -4.39 -21.45 -3.83
CA LEU A 561 -5.04 -22.72 -4.21
C LEU A 561 -4.07 -23.91 -4.16
N ALA A 562 -2.90 -23.77 -4.79
CA ALA A 562 -1.86 -24.81 -4.82
C ALA A 562 -1.00 -24.82 -3.53
N ARG A 563 -1.09 -23.77 -2.71
CA ARG A 563 -0.35 -23.60 -1.44
C ARG A 563 1.18 -23.68 -1.60
N ASN A 564 1.69 -23.29 -2.77
CA ASN A 564 3.13 -23.22 -3.04
C ASN A 564 3.80 -22.24 -2.07
N ALA A 565 4.97 -22.60 -1.55
CA ALA A 565 5.71 -21.87 -0.52
C ALA A 565 4.97 -21.70 0.83
N ILE A 566 3.79 -22.31 1.03
CA ILE A 566 2.98 -22.13 2.25
C ILE A 566 3.02 -23.39 3.11
N ARG A 567 2.79 -24.57 2.50
CA ARG A 567 2.90 -25.85 3.22
C ARG A 567 4.34 -26.20 3.56
N GLU A 568 5.25 -25.91 2.63
CA GLU A 568 6.66 -26.21 2.73
C GLU A 568 7.47 -25.12 2.00
N PRO A 569 8.74 -24.91 2.39
CA PRO A 569 9.63 -24.02 1.67
C PRO A 569 9.75 -24.44 0.20
N LEU A 570 9.80 -23.45 -0.69
CA LEU A 570 9.90 -23.66 -2.14
C LEU A 570 11.15 -23.01 -2.68
N THR A 571 12.02 -23.80 -3.30
CA THR A 571 13.18 -23.27 -4.03
C THR A 571 12.76 -22.82 -5.43
N VAL A 572 12.98 -21.54 -5.73
CA VAL A 572 12.71 -20.95 -7.04
C VAL A 572 13.72 -21.50 -8.03
N GLN A 573 13.22 -21.99 -9.16
CA GLN A 573 14.07 -22.53 -10.23
C GLN A 573 15.07 -21.47 -10.72
N GLN A 574 16.22 -21.94 -11.20
CA GLN A 574 17.19 -21.05 -11.84
C GLN A 574 16.55 -20.36 -13.04
N ASP A 575 16.90 -19.08 -13.22
CA ASP A 575 16.32 -18.19 -14.25
C ASP A 575 14.79 -17.98 -14.15
N CYS A 576 14.18 -18.28 -13.01
CA CYS A 576 12.77 -18.02 -12.76
C CYS A 576 12.55 -17.11 -11.54
N TYR A 577 11.37 -16.53 -11.45
CA TYR A 577 10.97 -15.62 -10.37
C TYR A 577 9.68 -16.07 -9.71
N PHE A 578 9.61 -15.98 -8.38
CA PHE A 578 8.37 -16.16 -7.64
C PHE A 578 7.67 -14.81 -7.52
N VAL A 579 6.40 -14.73 -7.93
CA VAL A 579 5.67 -13.47 -8.01
C VAL A 579 4.39 -13.53 -7.20
N GLN A 580 4.01 -12.40 -6.60
CA GLN A 580 2.77 -12.28 -5.82
C GLN A 580 2.04 -10.98 -6.12
N GLY A 581 0.72 -11.02 -5.98
CA GLY A 581 -0.12 -9.83 -6.09
C GLY A 581 -0.32 -9.16 -4.73
N ASP A 582 -0.39 -7.83 -4.73
CA ASP A 582 -0.61 -7.04 -3.50
C ASP A 582 -2.04 -7.28 -2.93
N ASN A 583 -3.01 -7.63 -3.78
CA ASN A 583 -4.33 -8.12 -3.37
C ASN A 583 -4.35 -9.65 -3.34
N SER A 584 -3.63 -10.19 -2.36
CA SER A 584 -3.36 -11.60 -2.19
C SER A 584 -4.57 -12.54 -2.34
N PRO A 585 -5.75 -12.29 -1.72
CA PRO A 585 -6.90 -13.22 -1.76
C PRO A 585 -7.50 -13.47 -3.13
N VAL A 586 -7.35 -12.53 -4.07
CA VAL A 586 -7.92 -12.61 -5.44
C VAL A 586 -6.84 -12.64 -6.52
N SER A 587 -5.59 -12.83 -6.12
CA SER A 587 -4.45 -12.83 -7.04
C SER A 587 -4.21 -14.23 -7.61
N ALA A 588 -4.25 -14.34 -8.94
CA ALA A 588 -3.70 -15.48 -9.67
C ALA A 588 -2.17 -15.28 -9.81
N ASP A 589 -1.40 -15.88 -8.91
CA ASP A 589 0.05 -15.74 -8.81
C ASP A 589 0.76 -17.06 -8.46
N SER A 590 2.07 -17.03 -8.21
CA SER A 590 2.90 -18.22 -7.97
C SER A 590 2.38 -19.15 -6.87
N ARG A 591 1.58 -18.67 -5.91
CA ARG A 591 0.97 -19.52 -4.85
C ARG A 591 -0.13 -20.42 -5.38
N ASN A 592 -0.68 -20.10 -6.54
CA ASN A 592 -1.85 -20.73 -7.15
C ASN A 592 -1.50 -21.60 -8.36
N TRP A 593 -0.38 -21.34 -9.04
CA TRP A 593 -0.01 -22.01 -10.28
C TRP A 593 0.63 -23.39 -10.06
N ASN A 594 0.39 -24.32 -10.99
CA ASN A 594 1.06 -25.63 -10.99
C ASN A 594 2.58 -25.50 -11.17
N SER A 595 3.01 -24.56 -12.04
CA SER A 595 4.41 -24.13 -12.18
C SER A 595 4.56 -22.79 -11.46
N PRO A 596 5.09 -22.76 -10.23
CA PRO A 596 5.00 -21.62 -9.32
C PRO A 596 6.02 -20.51 -9.60
N CYS A 597 6.44 -20.34 -10.84
CA CYS A 597 7.46 -19.36 -11.18
C CYS A 597 7.29 -18.83 -12.60
N VAL A 598 7.81 -17.63 -12.81
CA VAL A 598 7.85 -16.94 -14.11
C VAL A 598 9.28 -17.05 -14.65
N PRO A 599 9.51 -17.77 -15.76
CA PRO A 599 10.79 -17.77 -16.45
C PRO A 599 11.21 -16.36 -16.88
N HIS A 600 12.52 -16.06 -16.83
CA HIS A 600 13.05 -14.74 -17.15
C HIS A 600 12.66 -14.25 -18.54
N HIS A 601 12.66 -15.14 -19.54
CA HIS A 601 12.31 -14.81 -20.91
C HIS A 601 10.83 -14.42 -21.13
N LEU A 602 9.96 -14.62 -20.13
CA LEU A 602 8.56 -14.16 -20.17
C LEU A 602 8.40 -12.76 -19.55
N LEU A 603 9.43 -12.21 -18.92
CA LEU A 603 9.39 -10.85 -18.41
C LEU A 603 9.37 -9.86 -19.57
N VAL A 604 8.38 -8.97 -19.56
CA VAL A 604 8.23 -7.92 -20.59
C VAL A 604 8.98 -6.65 -20.17
N GLY A 605 8.79 -6.21 -18.92
CA GLY A 605 9.43 -4.99 -18.45
C GLY A 605 8.92 -4.47 -17.10
N LYS A 606 9.50 -3.36 -16.65
CA LYS A 606 9.13 -2.69 -15.39
C LYS A 606 8.09 -1.59 -15.66
N PRO A 607 6.88 -1.66 -15.09
CA PRO A 607 6.00 -0.50 -15.03
C PRO A 607 6.60 0.56 -14.12
N PHE A 608 6.60 1.82 -14.57
CA PHE A 608 7.23 2.92 -13.84
C PHE A 608 6.29 4.11 -13.60
N ILE A 609 5.13 4.14 -14.25
CA ILE A 609 4.13 5.19 -14.08
C ILE A 609 2.72 4.64 -14.33
N VAL A 610 1.79 5.03 -13.47
CA VAL A 610 0.36 5.02 -13.79
C VAL A 610 0.08 6.31 -14.55
N HIS A 611 -0.19 6.21 -15.84
CA HIS A 611 -0.43 7.35 -16.72
C HIS A 611 -1.90 7.43 -17.12
N LEU A 612 -2.49 8.62 -17.15
CA LEU A 612 -3.83 8.88 -17.70
C LEU A 612 -4.94 7.86 -17.33
N PRO A 613 -5.08 7.45 -16.05
CA PRO A 613 -6.27 6.71 -15.64
C PRO A 613 -7.51 7.57 -15.90
N SER A 614 -8.68 6.94 -16.09
CA SER A 614 -9.89 7.66 -16.50
C SER A 614 -11.09 7.35 -15.62
N ARG A 615 -11.85 8.39 -15.28
CA ARG A 615 -13.09 8.30 -14.51
C ARG A 615 -14.29 8.79 -15.32
N PRO A 616 -15.51 8.29 -15.06
CA PRO A 616 -16.73 8.82 -15.65
C PRO A 616 -16.92 10.30 -15.29
N GLY A 617 -17.29 11.09 -16.30
CA GLY A 617 -17.68 12.47 -16.20
C GLY A 617 -18.95 12.73 -16.99
N LYS A 618 -19.57 13.88 -16.74
CA LYS A 618 -20.76 14.34 -17.45
C LYS A 618 -20.52 15.75 -17.96
N LEU A 619 -20.73 15.98 -19.25
CA LEU A 619 -20.72 17.30 -19.86
C LEU A 619 -22.17 17.68 -20.15
N THR A 620 -22.65 18.72 -19.49
CA THR A 620 -23.98 19.27 -19.77
C THR A 620 -23.84 20.40 -20.78
N PHE A 621 -24.39 20.21 -21.98
CA PHE A 621 -24.41 21.25 -23.02
C PHE A 621 -25.81 21.34 -23.63
N ALA A 622 -26.38 22.55 -23.67
CA ALA A 622 -27.70 22.84 -24.23
C ALA A 622 -28.83 21.92 -23.73
N GLY A 623 -28.83 21.54 -22.45
CA GLY A 623 -29.83 20.64 -21.85
C GLY A 623 -29.60 19.15 -22.09
N HIS A 624 -28.58 18.78 -22.88
CA HIS A 624 -28.16 17.39 -23.08
C HIS A 624 -27.00 17.05 -22.14
N VAL A 625 -27.05 15.86 -21.52
CA VAL A 625 -25.97 15.31 -20.69
C VAL A 625 -25.22 14.27 -21.51
N LEU A 626 -23.99 14.61 -21.92
CA LEU A 626 -23.09 13.70 -22.61
C LEU A 626 -22.17 13.01 -21.60
N PRO A 627 -22.18 11.67 -21.50
CA PRO A 627 -21.19 10.95 -20.73
C PRO A 627 -19.82 11.08 -21.42
N LEU A 628 -18.78 11.39 -20.66
CA LEU A 628 -17.40 11.40 -21.13
C LEU A 628 -16.48 10.73 -20.11
N ARG A 629 -15.26 10.39 -20.55
CA ARG A 629 -14.17 9.99 -19.67
C ARG A 629 -13.26 11.19 -19.44
N ILE A 630 -12.93 11.44 -18.17
CA ILE A 630 -12.03 12.53 -17.76
C ILE A 630 -10.78 11.88 -17.14
N PRO A 631 -9.57 12.39 -17.40
CA PRO A 631 -8.38 11.95 -16.68
C PRO A 631 -8.55 12.07 -15.17
N ASP A 632 -8.17 11.01 -14.46
CA ASP A 632 -8.10 10.98 -13.01
C ASP A 632 -6.68 11.36 -12.56
N THR A 633 -6.49 12.64 -12.26
CA THR A 633 -5.17 13.19 -11.92
C THR A 633 -4.62 12.65 -10.60
N ASP A 634 -5.49 12.24 -9.69
CA ASP A 634 -5.11 11.84 -8.33
C ASP A 634 -4.44 10.45 -8.32
N ARG A 635 -4.67 9.67 -9.38
CA ARG A 635 -4.06 8.36 -9.61
C ARG A 635 -2.76 8.41 -10.42
N ILE A 636 -2.41 9.56 -11.04
CA ILE A 636 -1.17 9.67 -11.83
C ILE A 636 0.03 9.73 -10.88
N ARG A 637 0.85 8.68 -10.88
CA ARG A 637 2.00 8.56 -9.99
C ARG A 637 3.09 7.66 -10.55
N LEU A 638 4.30 7.83 -10.03
CA LEU A 638 5.39 6.89 -10.26
C LEU A 638 5.14 5.58 -9.50
N ILE A 639 5.63 4.49 -10.08
CA ILE A 639 5.67 3.16 -9.48
C ILE A 639 7.12 2.91 -9.09
N HIS A 640 7.35 2.60 -7.82
CA HIS A 640 8.70 2.46 -7.26
C HIS A 640 9.27 1.05 -7.49
#